data_AF-A0A3A2ZKC7-F1
#
_entry.id   AF-A0A3A2ZKC7-F1
#
_cell.length_a   1.000
_cell.length_b   1.000
_cell.length_c   1.000
_cell.angle_alpha   90.00
_cell.angle_beta   90.00
_cell.angle_gamma   90.00
#
_symmetry.space_group_name_H-M   'P 1'
#
loop_
_entity.id
_entity.type
_entity.pdbx_description
1 polymer ?
#
loop_
_entity_poly.entity_id
_entity_poly.type
_entity_poly.pdbx_seq_one_letter_code
_entity_poly.pdbx_strand_id
1 'polypeptide(L)'
;MRKVVDFNVFKTEYWSCLSNLVPSSPELLFSEIMGVIKGSSVTARTLMSLSREEYVTKSGKLSPAFTTEVERDRVFSAFERYEKLKKQRDEVDELDRVIELLKALKDNPTLAQNIRQCFEEAYVDEVQDLRCLDIVLLLSCVCDARGIHLAGDTAQCISKDSVFRFPEIKALFYEYYAFLGDEINQPELARPKQFALTKNYRSHQGILSLASFVMKMLWTAGFDSSILSAKMIGLVKLNDRVGDFGAEQVILVRDDTSKNKLQKQIGEMALVLTILESKGMEFDDVLAYDFFSASDVGSSYRCLHLLSQGDRKQFDSQKHAHLYVAVTRARNQLWFLESSESSVKPVLEALTADESIQLVDVVRQKDPDVAEKVRVLRAGGSVDPERWLKRGAHLLHQKNYADALFCFRKANDRKGVTQCEAWLHEQQGRICRATEDMQGFSENYEKAITLFLDINLITEAAECLEGLEQYDRVARLWKSQGQLRKAAMYFEKGGHYCSASECYHLERDFEQAVEVLRRGDEFDNLITYITKQGRVSPELRAKTIDLLGSDVDKEAFFREFEMFDQLCSFYEAKEQYRDLFELCLSIGDLTTALDTIITHGLDSVSDNDVEKLFNYVVTESIFIRRGVVNSQLNQDTAQPEQVGEDFDLITEQSERSRVLLKKAHSLPILEKAASHWEKAFLLFASVDNPDTSINLSDLQKGLARQFFCLFAIAFERKIFSRSKVSFLPTHLFLQATQLLQDLTSEKHPPWLYMLCGLFEPPGRDTIMLPWSPLRKEIPEGADNLSTEGIFQCARRWILDKFSSGLRMFDETAQNLWKIEFNSSCIFFLIRGEQYYPNNAPRY
;
A
#
# COMPACT_ATOMS: atom_id res chain seq x y z
N MET A 1 2.82 6.70 11.10
CA MET A 1 3.77 7.80 11.33
C MET A 1 3.33 8.48 12.62
N ARG A 2 4.23 8.67 13.61
CA ARG A 2 3.85 9.28 14.89
C ARG A 2 3.43 10.72 14.69
N LYS A 3 2.41 11.17 15.42
CA LYS A 3 1.91 12.56 15.35
C LYS A 3 2.93 13.50 15.98
N VAL A 4 3.19 14.62 15.31
CA VAL A 4 4.14 15.65 15.76
C VAL A 4 3.43 16.71 16.59
N VAL A 5 3.95 16.99 17.78
CA VAL A 5 3.43 18.01 18.71
C VAL A 5 4.13 19.35 18.42
N ASP A 6 3.44 20.22 17.69
CA ASP A 6 3.81 21.64 17.56
C ASP A 6 3.23 22.48 18.72
N PHE A 7 3.53 23.78 18.76
CA PHE A 7 3.02 24.68 19.80
C PHE A 7 1.47 24.70 19.86
N ASN A 8 0.79 24.61 18.72
CA ASN A 8 -0.67 24.66 18.69
C ASN A 8 -1.24 23.38 19.31
N VAL A 9 -0.71 22.21 18.95
CA VAL A 9 -1.07 20.93 19.58
C VAL A 9 -0.77 20.95 21.07
N PHE A 10 0.37 21.50 21.49
CA PHE A 10 0.69 21.67 22.92
C PHE A 10 -0.35 22.55 23.63
N LYS A 11 -0.69 23.71 23.07
CA LYS A 11 -1.67 24.65 23.64
C LYS A 11 -3.07 24.04 23.72
N THR A 12 -3.50 23.26 22.72
CA THR A 12 -4.85 22.69 22.68
C THR A 12 -4.98 21.37 23.45
N GLU A 13 -3.99 20.48 23.38
CA GLU A 13 -4.12 19.09 23.85
C GLU A 13 -3.32 18.76 25.13
N TYR A 14 -2.39 19.62 25.54
CA TYR A 14 -1.52 19.40 26.70
C TYR A 14 -1.68 20.46 27.78
N TRP A 15 -1.93 21.72 27.42
CA TRP A 15 -1.94 22.84 28.36
C TRP A 15 -2.93 22.66 29.53
N SER A 16 -4.15 22.17 29.27
CA SER A 16 -5.17 21.94 30.31
C SER A 16 -4.70 20.98 31.42
N CYS A 17 -3.85 20.02 31.08
CA CYS A 17 -3.29 19.06 32.02
C CYS A 17 -2.07 19.61 32.79
N LEU A 18 -1.44 20.67 32.29
CA LEU A 18 -0.19 21.25 32.80
C LEU A 18 -0.40 22.57 33.54
N SER A 19 -1.48 23.31 33.25
CA SER A 19 -1.78 24.63 33.80
C SER A 19 -1.84 24.66 35.33
N ASN A 20 -2.14 23.53 35.97
CA ASN A 20 -2.20 23.42 37.43
C ASN A 20 -0.81 23.35 38.09
N LEU A 21 0.24 23.02 37.33
CA LEU A 21 1.61 22.88 37.85
C LEU A 21 2.38 24.20 37.79
N VAL A 22 2.10 25.04 36.79
CA VAL A 22 2.81 26.30 36.55
C VAL A 22 1.78 27.42 36.34
N PRO A 23 1.81 28.50 37.14
CA PRO A 23 0.83 29.60 37.05
C PRO A 23 1.04 30.53 35.82
N SER A 24 1.87 30.11 34.86
CA SER A 24 2.31 30.93 33.72
C SER A 24 1.46 30.66 32.47
N SER A 25 1.80 31.24 31.32
CA SER A 25 1.11 31.00 30.06
C SER A 25 1.65 29.75 29.32
N PRO A 26 0.86 29.12 28.42
CA PRO A 26 1.34 27.98 27.61
C PRO A 26 2.57 28.35 26.76
N GLU A 27 2.63 29.59 26.28
CA GLU A 27 3.75 30.12 25.48
C GLU A 27 5.06 30.09 26.27
N LEU A 28 5.05 30.58 27.52
CA LEU A 28 6.25 30.64 28.34
C LEU A 28 6.72 29.24 28.75
N LEU A 29 5.79 28.35 29.10
CA LEU A 29 6.15 26.97 29.44
C LEU A 29 6.74 26.22 28.25
N PHE A 30 6.11 26.32 27.07
CA PHE A 30 6.60 25.65 25.87
C PHE A 30 7.98 26.15 25.46
N SER A 31 8.22 27.46 25.56
CA SER A 31 9.52 28.06 25.29
C SER A 31 10.62 27.59 26.19
N GLU A 32 10.31 27.40 27.46
CA GLU A 32 11.29 26.91 28.42
C GLU A 32 11.63 25.43 28.15
N ILE A 33 10.60 24.62 27.85
CA ILE A 33 10.77 23.21 27.51
C ILE A 33 11.61 23.06 26.23
N MET A 34 11.17 23.69 25.13
CA MET A 34 11.78 23.51 23.82
C MET A 34 13.09 24.28 23.66
N GLY A 35 13.20 25.50 24.19
CA GLY A 35 14.39 26.33 24.02
C GLY A 35 15.50 26.02 25.03
N VAL A 36 15.16 25.70 26.28
CA VAL A 36 16.15 25.58 27.37
C VAL A 36 16.34 24.13 27.79
N ILE A 37 15.28 23.40 28.13
CA ILE A 37 15.41 22.03 28.67
C ILE A 37 15.86 21.05 27.58
N LYS A 38 15.24 21.12 26.40
CA LYS A 38 15.55 20.26 25.24
C LYS A 38 16.43 20.92 24.20
N GLY A 39 16.35 22.23 24.02
CA GLY A 39 17.01 22.95 22.91
C GLY A 39 18.38 23.56 23.22
N SER A 40 18.93 23.33 24.42
CA SER A 40 20.19 23.96 24.82
C SER A 40 21.42 23.43 24.08
N SER A 41 22.50 24.21 24.11
CA SER A 41 23.82 23.77 23.61
C SER A 41 24.39 22.54 24.34
N VAL A 42 23.97 22.28 25.59
CA VAL A 42 24.32 21.04 26.29
C VAL A 42 23.65 19.85 25.62
N THR A 43 22.34 19.97 25.35
CA THR A 43 21.58 18.93 24.67
C THR A 43 22.07 18.68 23.25
N ALA A 44 22.48 19.73 22.54
CA ALA A 44 23.10 19.61 21.21
C ALA A 44 24.36 18.72 21.22
N ARG A 45 25.09 18.66 22.34
CA ARG A 45 26.29 17.82 22.51
C ARG A 45 25.96 16.41 22.99
N THR A 46 25.10 16.30 24.00
CA THR A 46 24.81 15.02 24.65
C THR A 46 23.70 14.21 23.95
N LEU A 47 22.90 14.87 23.10
CA LEU A 47 21.65 14.35 22.54
C LEU A 47 20.66 13.90 23.63
N MET A 48 20.74 14.55 24.80
CA MET A 48 19.90 14.32 25.98
C MET A 48 19.41 15.66 26.55
N SER A 49 18.14 15.69 26.96
CA SER A 49 17.56 16.83 27.69
C SER A 49 18.32 17.06 29.00
N LEU A 50 18.30 18.30 29.48
CA LEU A 50 18.91 18.65 30.77
C LEU A 50 18.31 17.83 31.92
N SER A 51 19.16 17.49 32.90
CA SER A 51 18.68 16.90 34.16
C SER A 51 17.96 17.95 35.01
N ARG A 52 17.16 17.49 35.99
CA ARG A 52 16.46 18.38 36.94
C ARG A 52 17.47 19.26 37.69
N GLU A 53 18.57 18.67 38.15
CA GLU A 53 19.62 19.38 38.88
C GLU A 53 20.30 20.42 37.99
N GLU A 54 20.65 20.06 36.76
CA GLU A 54 21.30 20.96 35.79
C GLU A 54 20.41 22.15 35.43
N TYR A 55 19.09 21.93 35.32
CA TYR A 55 18.14 22.99 34.99
C TYR A 55 17.87 23.94 36.17
N VAL A 56 17.61 23.39 37.36
CA VAL A 56 17.28 24.19 38.55
C VAL A 56 18.47 25.06 38.97
N THR A 57 19.69 24.52 38.95
CA THR A 57 20.92 25.20 39.40
C THR A 57 21.51 26.18 38.38
N LYS A 58 20.98 26.23 37.15
CA LYS A 58 21.52 27.07 36.06
C LYS A 58 21.39 28.57 36.38
N SER A 59 22.23 29.42 35.79
CA SER A 59 22.13 30.88 36.01
C SER A 59 20.81 31.47 35.46
N GLY A 60 20.19 32.41 36.21
CA GLY A 60 19.08 33.27 35.78
C GLY A 60 19.25 33.99 34.44
N LYS A 61 20.49 34.09 33.92
CA LYS A 61 20.80 34.74 32.63
C LYS A 61 20.46 33.92 31.38
N LEU A 62 20.25 32.60 31.54
CA LEU A 62 19.94 31.67 30.44
C LEU A 62 18.44 31.30 30.40
N SER A 63 17.75 31.44 31.52
CA SER A 63 16.30 31.25 31.67
C SER A 63 15.73 32.42 32.49
N PRO A 64 15.36 33.53 31.82
CA PRO A 64 14.90 34.75 32.49
C PRO A 64 13.39 34.81 32.69
N ALA A 65 12.62 33.90 32.08
CA ALA A 65 11.18 33.77 32.31
C ALA A 65 10.87 33.20 33.70
N PHE A 66 11.72 32.28 34.19
CA PHE A 66 11.59 31.64 35.50
C PHE A 66 12.88 31.83 36.29
N THR A 67 12.84 32.73 37.27
CA THR A 67 14.05 33.22 37.94
C THR A 67 14.32 32.53 39.26
N THR A 68 13.30 31.97 39.90
CA THR A 68 13.44 31.28 41.18
C THR A 68 13.60 29.77 41.00
N GLU A 69 14.34 29.11 41.90
CA GLU A 69 14.50 27.65 41.89
C GLU A 69 13.15 26.94 42.04
N VAL A 70 12.22 27.48 42.83
CA VAL A 70 10.87 26.91 43.04
C VAL A 70 10.04 26.94 41.76
N GLU A 71 10.08 28.05 41.00
CA GLU A 71 9.40 28.14 39.71
C GLU A 71 9.98 27.13 38.71
N ARG A 72 11.31 27.00 38.67
CA ARG A 72 11.99 26.06 37.78
C ARG A 72 11.69 24.61 38.13
N ASP A 73 11.64 24.29 39.42
CA ASP A 73 11.26 22.95 39.86
C ASP A 73 9.84 22.57 39.39
N ARG A 74 8.90 23.53 39.45
CA ARG A 74 7.55 23.36 38.90
C ARG A 74 7.54 23.22 37.39
N VAL A 75 8.34 24.00 36.67
CA VAL A 75 8.49 23.88 35.21
C VAL A 75 9.04 22.52 34.82
N PHE A 76 10.07 22.03 35.52
CA PHE A 76 10.64 20.71 35.25
C PHE A 76 9.62 19.60 35.55
N SER A 77 8.83 19.75 36.62
CA SER A 77 7.73 18.82 36.92
C SER A 77 6.66 18.80 35.82
N ALA A 78 6.36 19.95 35.22
CA ALA A 78 5.47 20.05 34.07
C ALA A 78 6.08 19.42 32.81
N PHE A 79 7.39 19.58 32.59
CA PHE A 79 8.14 18.91 31.51
C PHE A 79 8.10 17.38 31.64
N GLU A 80 8.36 16.81 32.81
CA GLU A 80 8.29 15.36 33.04
C GLU A 80 6.88 14.81 32.79
N ARG A 81 5.85 15.57 33.20
CA ARG A 81 4.46 15.22 32.92
C ARG A 81 4.15 15.28 31.42
N TYR A 82 4.65 16.30 30.73
CA TYR A 82 4.52 16.44 29.28
C TYR A 82 5.15 15.25 28.54
N GLU A 83 6.41 14.89 28.83
CA GLU A 83 7.10 13.74 28.23
C GLU A 83 6.37 12.42 28.51
N LYS A 84 5.85 12.23 29.73
CA LYS A 84 5.07 11.04 30.10
C LYS A 84 3.78 10.94 29.28
N LEU A 85 3.01 12.02 29.17
CA LEU A 85 1.76 12.06 28.40
C LEU A 85 2.02 11.82 26.92
N LYS A 86 3.04 12.47 26.36
CA LYS A 86 3.47 12.31 24.97
C LYS A 86 3.83 10.85 24.65
N LYS A 87 4.59 10.20 25.54
CA LYS A 87 4.92 8.76 25.43
C LYS A 87 3.69 7.85 25.52
N GLN A 88 2.75 8.15 26.41
CA GLN A 88 1.49 7.39 26.53
C GLN A 88 0.62 7.49 25.26
N ARG A 89 0.68 8.63 24.57
CA ARG A 89 -0.05 8.90 23.33
C ARG A 89 0.69 8.47 22.05
N ASP A 90 1.90 7.89 22.18
CA ASP A 90 2.81 7.59 21.05
C ASP A 90 3.06 8.81 20.12
N GLU A 91 3.10 10.00 20.71
CA GLU A 91 3.39 11.25 20.00
C GLU A 91 4.88 11.62 20.11
N VAL A 92 5.36 12.51 19.24
CA VAL A 92 6.73 13.04 19.27
C VAL A 92 6.70 14.54 19.10
N ASP A 93 7.63 15.28 19.68
CA ASP A 93 7.83 16.69 19.31
C ASP A 93 8.94 16.82 18.27
N GLU A 94 9.12 18.05 17.76
CA GLU A 94 10.12 18.31 16.72
C GLU A 94 11.55 17.98 17.18
N LEU A 95 11.88 18.26 18.45
CA LEU A 95 13.21 18.01 18.98
C LEU A 95 13.49 16.51 19.17
N ASP A 96 12.48 15.71 19.51
CA ASP A 96 12.65 14.25 19.53
C ASP A 96 13.07 13.72 18.17
N ARG A 97 12.43 14.22 17.09
CA ARG A 97 12.74 13.81 15.72
C ARG A 97 14.17 14.17 15.36
N VAL A 98 14.60 15.39 15.70
CA VAL A 98 15.97 15.85 15.44
C VAL A 98 16.98 15.03 16.23
N ILE A 99 16.71 14.74 17.50
CA ILE A 99 17.57 13.89 18.34
C ILE A 99 17.66 12.47 17.78
N GLU A 100 16.54 11.87 17.37
CA GLU A 100 16.49 10.52 16.79
C GLU A 100 17.28 10.45 15.48
N LEU A 101 17.14 11.46 14.61
CA LEU A 101 17.94 11.60 13.39
C LEU A 101 19.43 11.73 13.70
N LEU A 102 19.81 12.64 14.60
CA LEU A 102 21.22 12.82 14.99
C LEU A 102 21.83 11.55 15.59
N LYS A 103 21.06 10.78 16.38
CA LYS A 103 21.48 9.46 16.89
C LYS A 103 21.67 8.47 15.74
N ALA A 104 20.71 8.37 14.82
CA ALA A 104 20.82 7.49 13.67
C ALA A 104 22.03 7.81 12.78
N LEU A 105 22.36 9.09 12.58
CA LEU A 105 23.56 9.52 11.85
C LEU A 105 24.84 9.16 12.62
N LYS A 106 24.84 9.31 13.94
CA LYS A 106 25.97 8.94 14.80
C LYS A 106 26.22 7.44 14.81
N ASP A 107 25.16 6.64 14.87
CA ASP A 107 25.20 5.19 14.96
C ASP A 107 25.46 4.52 13.60
N ASN A 108 25.23 5.22 12.48
CA ASN A 108 25.42 4.70 11.13
C ASN A 108 26.32 5.63 10.28
N PRO A 109 27.66 5.45 10.32
CA PRO A 109 28.61 6.28 9.59
C PRO A 109 28.40 6.28 8.07
N THR A 110 27.96 5.16 7.49
CA THR A 110 27.68 5.05 6.05
C THR A 110 26.51 5.93 5.66
N LEU A 111 25.43 5.94 6.44
CA LEU A 111 24.28 6.83 6.21
C LEU A 111 24.70 8.30 6.33
N ALA A 112 25.48 8.64 7.36
CA ALA A 112 25.99 9.99 7.53
C ALA A 112 26.86 10.44 6.36
N GLN A 113 27.74 9.57 5.84
CA GLN A 113 28.56 9.87 4.68
C GLN A 113 27.70 10.07 3.42
N ASN A 114 26.72 9.21 3.18
CA ASN A 114 25.82 9.34 2.03
C ASN A 114 25.04 10.66 2.07
N ILE A 115 24.49 11.03 3.23
CA ILE A 115 23.76 12.29 3.38
C ILE A 115 24.69 13.49 3.18
N ARG A 116 25.91 13.45 3.73
CA ARG A 116 26.89 14.52 3.53
C ARG A 116 27.29 14.72 2.07
N GLN A 117 27.28 13.65 1.28
CA GLN A 117 27.51 13.73 -0.17
C GLN A 117 26.33 14.30 -0.95
N CYS A 118 25.15 14.45 -0.34
CA CYS A 118 23.98 15.03 -1.00
C CYS A 118 23.93 16.57 -0.93
N PHE A 119 24.70 17.21 -0.04
CA PHE A 119 24.63 18.65 0.18
C PHE A 119 26.03 19.27 0.18
N GLU A 120 26.33 20.05 -0.85
CA GLU A 120 27.55 20.85 -0.92
C GLU A 120 27.46 22.13 -0.09
N GLU A 121 26.31 22.81 -0.13
CA GLU A 121 26.08 24.09 0.56
C GLU A 121 24.67 24.15 1.17
N ALA A 122 24.53 24.83 2.31
CA ALA A 122 23.25 25.12 2.96
C ALA A 122 23.13 26.62 3.28
N TYR A 123 22.04 27.22 2.79
CA TYR A 123 21.68 28.61 3.04
C TYR A 123 20.48 28.65 3.99
N VAL A 124 20.70 29.20 5.18
CA VAL A 124 19.71 29.26 6.25
C VAL A 124 19.36 30.72 6.50
N ASP A 125 18.16 31.10 6.12
CA ASP A 125 17.58 32.38 6.46
C ASP A 125 16.85 32.29 7.81
N GLU A 126 16.67 33.43 8.48
CA GLU A 126 16.00 33.55 9.78
C GLU A 126 16.52 32.56 10.84
N VAL A 127 17.84 32.38 10.93
CA VAL A 127 18.48 31.40 11.82
C VAL A 127 18.10 31.57 13.31
N GLN A 128 17.56 32.73 13.70
CA GLN A 128 17.00 32.95 15.03
C GLN A 128 15.75 32.14 15.37
N ASP A 129 15.06 31.58 14.38
CA ASP A 129 13.91 30.71 14.59
C ASP A 129 14.32 29.24 14.78
N LEU A 130 15.60 28.91 14.58
CA LEU A 130 16.13 27.57 14.79
C LEU A 130 16.68 27.38 16.21
N ARG A 131 16.62 26.14 16.71
CA ARG A 131 17.20 25.73 17.99
C ARG A 131 18.61 25.19 17.76
N CYS A 132 19.40 25.07 18.82
CA CYS A 132 20.78 24.57 18.72
C CYS A 132 20.86 23.18 18.06
N LEU A 133 19.91 22.30 18.35
CA LEU A 133 19.82 20.96 17.76
C LEU A 133 19.54 20.99 16.25
N ASP A 134 18.66 21.87 15.79
CA ASP A 134 18.35 22.01 14.36
C ASP A 134 19.61 22.46 13.60
N ILE A 135 20.35 23.40 14.19
CA ILE A 135 21.62 23.88 13.63
C ILE A 135 22.65 22.74 13.56
N VAL A 136 22.82 21.95 14.64
CA VAL A 136 23.73 20.79 14.63
C VAL A 136 23.35 19.76 13.58
N LEU A 137 22.04 19.52 13.37
CA LEU A 137 21.57 18.66 12.28
C LEU A 137 21.98 19.22 10.92
N LEU A 138 21.80 20.51 10.66
CA LEU A 138 22.23 21.14 9.41
C LEU A 138 23.75 21.05 9.21
N LEU A 139 24.56 21.28 10.26
CA LEU A 139 26.01 21.10 10.20
C LEU A 139 26.39 19.65 9.87
N SER A 140 25.59 18.67 10.32
CA SER A 140 25.83 17.26 10.05
C SER A 140 25.57 16.82 8.62
N CYS A 141 24.78 17.62 7.88
CA CYS A 141 24.43 17.35 6.49
C CYS A 141 25.47 17.87 5.49
N VAL A 142 26.40 18.75 5.87
CA VAL A 142 27.34 19.39 4.93
C VAL A 142 28.77 18.91 5.19
N CYS A 143 29.48 18.54 4.11
CA CYS A 143 30.86 18.03 4.19
C CYS A 143 31.87 19.10 4.63
N ASP A 144 31.68 20.34 4.20
CA ASP A 144 32.65 21.43 4.35
C ASP A 144 32.03 22.59 5.14
N ALA A 145 32.74 23.04 6.18
CA ALA A 145 32.35 24.20 6.98
C ALA A 145 32.10 25.46 6.12
N ARG A 146 32.77 25.60 4.98
CA ARG A 146 32.62 26.74 4.06
C ARG A 146 31.27 26.77 3.35
N GLY A 147 30.57 25.65 3.28
CA GLY A 147 29.27 25.54 2.64
C GLY A 147 28.08 25.97 3.50
N ILE A 148 28.30 26.34 4.77
CA ILE A 148 27.21 26.77 5.68
C ILE A 148 27.10 28.30 5.71
N HIS A 149 25.93 28.81 5.34
CA HIS A 149 25.62 30.24 5.34
C HIS A 149 24.39 30.51 6.21
N LEU A 150 24.57 31.31 7.27
CA LEU A 150 23.52 31.62 8.25
C LEU A 150 23.22 33.12 8.26
N ALA A 151 21.97 33.50 8.07
CA ALA A 151 21.48 34.87 8.16
C ALA A 151 20.36 34.99 9.20
N GLY A 152 20.37 36.07 10.00
CA GLY A 152 19.37 36.27 11.05
C GLY A 152 19.54 37.55 11.86
N ASP A 153 18.52 37.87 12.68
CA ASP A 153 18.45 39.08 13.51
C ASP A 153 18.23 38.75 15.00
N THR A 154 19.26 39.00 15.81
CA THR A 154 19.23 38.78 17.28
C THR A 154 18.14 39.57 18.00
N ALA A 155 17.70 40.71 17.47
CA ALA A 155 16.68 41.52 18.14
C ALA A 155 15.25 41.08 17.83
N GLN A 156 15.08 40.19 16.84
CA GLN A 156 13.80 39.52 16.55
C GLN A 156 13.69 38.14 17.24
N CYS A 157 14.56 37.86 18.20
CA CYS A 157 14.52 36.66 19.04
C CYS A 157 13.42 36.77 20.11
N ILE A 158 12.16 36.78 19.66
CA ILE A 158 10.97 36.68 20.49
C ILE A 158 10.27 35.32 20.31
N SER A 159 10.87 34.37 19.58
CA SER A 159 10.21 33.08 19.29
C SER A 159 9.95 32.30 20.58
N LYS A 160 8.88 31.51 20.57
CA LYS A 160 8.37 30.74 21.71
C LYS A 160 9.22 29.51 22.04
N ASP A 161 10.43 29.37 21.51
CA ASP A 161 11.17 28.10 21.49
C ASP A 161 12.67 28.25 21.18
N SER A 162 13.17 29.45 20.88
CA SER A 162 14.60 29.67 20.59
C SER A 162 15.21 30.77 21.45
N VAL A 163 16.30 30.42 22.15
CA VAL A 163 17.17 31.38 22.85
C VAL A 163 18.36 31.69 21.95
N PHE A 164 18.10 32.24 20.76
CA PHE A 164 19.15 32.46 19.76
C PHE A 164 20.15 33.55 20.17
N ARG A 165 21.45 33.24 20.02
CA ARG A 165 22.55 34.22 20.05
C ARG A 165 23.68 33.80 19.11
N PHE A 166 24.19 34.72 18.27
CA PHE A 166 25.32 34.43 17.39
C PHE A 166 26.58 33.85 18.09
N PRO A 167 26.96 34.28 19.31
CA PRO A 167 28.04 33.64 20.06
C PRO A 167 27.82 32.15 20.34
N GLU A 168 26.58 31.71 20.56
CA GLU A 168 26.24 30.31 20.82
C GLU A 168 26.37 29.48 19.54
N ILE A 169 25.95 30.02 18.39
CA ILE A 169 26.17 29.39 17.08
C ILE A 169 27.65 29.26 16.76
N LYS A 170 28.44 30.31 17.03
CA LYS A 170 29.90 30.27 16.86
C LYS A 170 30.53 29.16 17.71
N ALA A 171 30.06 28.99 18.95
CA ALA A 171 30.52 27.91 19.81
C ALA A 171 30.16 26.53 19.25
N LEU A 172 28.90 26.32 18.83
CA LEU A 172 28.46 25.06 18.21
C LEU A 172 29.24 24.74 16.92
N PHE A 173 29.47 25.75 16.09
CA PHE A 173 30.22 25.62 14.84
C PHE A 173 31.67 25.22 15.11
N TYR A 174 32.29 25.84 16.11
CA TYR A 174 33.64 25.47 16.54
C TYR A 174 33.67 24.04 17.09
N GLU A 175 32.74 23.67 17.98
CA GLU A 175 32.66 22.32 18.54
C GLU A 175 32.49 21.25 17.46
N TYR A 176 31.73 21.53 16.39
CA TYR A 176 31.49 20.58 15.31
C TYR A 176 32.68 20.43 14.35
N TYR A 177 33.30 21.55 13.94
CA TYR A 177 34.34 21.55 12.89
C TYR A 177 35.77 21.62 13.42
N ALA A 178 36.02 21.83 14.72
CA ALA A 178 37.38 21.93 15.26
C ALA A 178 38.21 20.68 14.93
N PHE A 179 37.67 19.49 15.18
CA PHE A 179 38.35 18.23 14.87
C PHE A 179 38.68 18.10 13.38
N LEU A 180 37.71 18.41 12.50
CA LEU A 180 37.89 18.36 11.04
C LEU A 180 38.93 19.38 10.56
N GLY A 181 38.91 20.59 11.14
CA GLY A 181 39.89 21.64 10.85
C GLY A 181 41.30 21.27 11.28
N ASP A 182 41.44 20.59 12.43
CA ASP A 182 42.73 20.10 12.92
C ASP A 182 43.28 18.96 12.05
N GLU A 183 42.44 18.01 11.60
CA GLU A 183 42.85 16.91 10.71
C GLU A 183 43.44 17.41 9.37
N ILE A 184 42.90 18.51 8.84
CA ILE A 184 43.34 19.10 7.56
C ILE A 184 44.30 20.30 7.73
N ASN A 185 44.80 20.54 8.95
CA ASN A 185 45.67 21.67 9.30
C ASN A 185 45.11 23.06 8.92
N GLN A 186 43.79 23.25 9.01
CA GLN A 186 43.09 24.51 8.76
C GLN A 186 42.09 24.83 9.89
N PRO A 187 42.57 25.20 11.09
CA PRO A 187 41.70 25.48 12.25
C PRO A 187 40.79 26.71 12.06
N GLU A 188 41.12 27.59 11.11
CA GLU A 188 40.29 28.74 10.71
C GLU A 188 38.92 28.32 10.16
N LEU A 189 38.78 27.09 9.63
CA LEU A 189 37.51 26.57 9.10
C LEU A 189 36.45 26.42 10.18
N ALA A 190 36.85 26.17 11.43
CA ALA A 190 35.93 26.06 12.56
C ALA A 190 35.46 27.42 13.10
N ARG A 191 35.90 28.54 12.48
CA ARG A 191 35.61 29.91 12.94
C ARG A 191 34.82 30.68 11.88
N PRO A 192 33.49 30.73 11.98
CA PRO A 192 32.68 31.38 10.96
C PRO A 192 32.85 32.91 11.02
N LYS A 193 32.95 33.53 9.84
CA LYS A 193 33.03 34.99 9.70
C LYS A 193 31.65 35.60 9.83
N GLN A 194 31.52 36.60 10.71
CA GLN A 194 30.28 37.35 10.90
C GLN A 194 30.47 38.78 10.40
N PHE A 195 29.51 39.27 9.62
CA PHE A 195 29.38 40.67 9.23
C PHE A 195 27.93 41.13 9.42
N ALA A 196 27.72 42.43 9.57
CA ALA A 196 26.39 43.01 9.78
C ALA A 196 25.96 43.83 8.55
N LEU A 197 24.70 43.69 8.15
CA LEU A 197 24.06 44.57 7.17
C LEU A 197 23.43 45.75 7.92
N THR A 198 23.95 46.96 7.71
CA THR A 198 23.57 48.14 8.50
C THR A 198 22.51 49.04 7.86
N LYS A 199 22.16 48.79 6.59
CA LYS A 199 21.16 49.58 5.86
C LYS A 199 19.83 48.82 5.77
N ASN A 200 18.75 49.48 6.20
CA ASN A 200 17.39 48.96 6.10
C ASN A 200 16.61 49.77 5.04
N TYR A 201 15.92 49.07 4.14
CA TYR A 201 15.16 49.65 3.02
C TYR A 201 13.64 49.44 3.13
N ARG A 202 13.15 48.91 4.26
CA ARG A 202 11.79 48.37 4.41
C ARG A 202 10.76 49.40 4.88
N SER A 203 11.17 50.34 5.72
CA SER A 203 10.25 51.28 6.38
C SER A 203 10.65 52.73 6.13
N HIS A 204 9.72 53.65 6.35
CA HIS A 204 9.99 55.08 6.29
C HIS A 204 11.11 55.48 7.28
N GLN A 205 11.92 56.48 6.91
CA GLN A 205 13.12 56.89 7.65
C GLN A 205 12.87 57.08 9.14
N GLY A 206 11.70 57.60 9.48
CA GLY A 206 11.31 57.76 10.87
C GLY A 206 11.22 56.45 11.66
N ILE A 207 10.43 55.49 11.17
CA ILE A 207 10.28 54.18 11.81
C ILE A 207 11.63 53.48 11.94
N LEU A 208 12.46 53.54 10.88
CA LEU A 208 13.81 52.97 10.89
C LEU A 208 14.69 53.59 11.97
N SER A 209 14.53 54.88 12.19
CA SER A 209 15.26 55.56 13.22
C SER A 209 14.81 55.19 14.62
N LEU A 210 13.50 55.06 14.86
CA LEU A 210 12.97 54.57 16.14
C LEU A 210 13.42 53.13 16.40
N ALA A 211 13.38 52.28 15.38
CA ALA A 211 13.93 50.93 15.45
C ALA A 211 15.43 50.96 15.78
N SER A 212 16.21 51.86 15.16
CA SER A 212 17.64 52.05 15.47
C SER A 212 17.86 52.56 16.89
N PHE A 213 17.01 53.43 17.42
CA PHE A 213 17.05 53.87 18.81
C PHE A 213 16.77 52.71 19.76
N VAL A 214 15.70 51.95 19.54
CA VAL A 214 15.38 50.77 20.37
C VAL A 214 16.51 49.74 20.28
N MET A 215 17.08 49.53 19.10
CA MET A 215 18.26 48.68 18.91
C MET A 215 19.48 49.21 19.66
N LYS A 216 19.74 50.52 19.60
CA LYS A 216 20.79 51.18 20.37
C LYS A 216 20.56 50.96 21.88
N MET A 217 19.32 50.99 22.36
CA MET A 217 19.04 50.67 23.76
C MET A 217 19.24 49.18 24.07
N LEU A 218 18.90 48.28 23.13
CA LEU A 218 19.09 46.83 23.25
C LEU A 218 20.57 46.39 23.18
N TRP A 219 21.38 47.04 22.34
CA TRP A 219 22.78 46.71 22.04
C TRP A 219 23.79 47.55 22.82
N THR A 220 23.51 48.83 23.04
CA THR A 220 24.49 49.84 23.48
C THR A 220 24.06 50.53 24.76
N ALA A 221 24.31 49.81 25.85
CA ALA A 221 25.10 50.35 26.94
C ALA A 221 26.45 50.98 26.42
N GLY A 222 26.40 52.02 25.56
CA GLY A 222 27.53 52.81 25.02
C GLY A 222 27.37 53.29 23.54
N PHE A 223 27.10 54.60 23.34
CA PHE A 223 26.71 55.41 22.14
C PHE A 223 27.73 55.51 20.95
N ASP A 224 27.53 56.10 19.74
CA ASP A 224 26.61 57.11 19.11
C ASP A 224 26.58 56.96 17.54
N SER A 225 25.58 57.35 16.71
CA SER A 225 25.26 58.73 16.25
C SER A 225 24.04 58.80 15.29
N SER A 226 23.16 59.78 15.53
CA SER A 226 22.20 60.47 14.63
C SER A 226 21.09 59.69 13.91
N ILE A 227 20.01 60.43 13.62
CA ILE A 227 18.80 60.11 12.83
C ILE A 227 17.65 59.65 13.72
N LEU A 228 16.59 60.47 13.85
CA LEU A 228 15.27 60.08 14.33
C LEU A 228 14.12 60.97 13.81
N SER A 229 13.00 60.33 13.44
CA SER A 229 11.65 60.90 13.32
C SER A 229 10.66 59.79 13.67
N ALA A 230 9.52 60.00 14.29
CA ALA A 230 8.42 59.02 14.35
C ALA A 230 7.14 59.79 14.65
N LYS A 231 6.07 59.48 13.92
CA LYS A 231 4.81 60.21 14.04
C LYS A 231 3.96 59.56 15.14
N MET A 232 3.48 60.41 16.05
CA MET A 232 2.37 60.27 17.00
C MET A 232 2.33 59.12 18.06
N ILE A 233 2.48 59.50 19.35
CA ILE A 233 1.99 58.76 20.53
C ILE A 233 0.71 59.44 21.02
N GLY A 234 -0.40 58.70 21.11
CA GLY A 234 -1.72 59.22 21.49
C GLY A 234 -2.23 58.65 22.82
N LEU A 235 -2.86 59.50 23.65
CA LEU A 235 -3.64 59.10 24.82
C LEU A 235 -5.13 59.34 24.52
N VAL A 236 -5.79 58.41 23.80
CA VAL A 236 -7.18 58.58 23.34
C VAL A 236 -7.97 57.28 23.54
N LYS A 237 -9.24 57.37 24.00
CA LYS A 237 -10.15 56.22 24.04
C LYS A 237 -10.67 55.90 22.63
N LEU A 238 -10.55 54.65 22.19
CA LEU A 238 -10.96 54.17 20.85
C LEU A 238 -12.46 54.36 20.53
N ASN A 239 -13.30 54.56 21.54
CA ASN A 239 -14.70 54.14 21.45
C ASN A 239 -15.73 55.06 20.77
N ASP A 240 -15.36 56.08 19.97
CA ASP A 240 -16.41 56.87 19.27
C ASP A 240 -16.00 57.46 17.90
N ARG A 241 -14.82 57.15 17.36
CA ARG A 241 -14.25 57.97 16.26
C ARG A 241 -13.35 57.24 15.25
N VAL A 242 -13.42 55.93 15.10
CA VAL A 242 -12.52 55.19 14.18
C VAL A 242 -13.34 54.42 13.14
N GLY A 243 -12.94 54.53 11.86
CA GLY A 243 -13.54 53.76 10.76
C GLY A 243 -12.91 52.38 10.63
N ASP A 244 -13.46 51.51 9.78
CA ASP A 244 -12.92 50.17 9.54
C ASP A 244 -11.47 50.22 9.01
N PHE A 245 -10.60 49.39 9.60
CA PHE A 245 -9.21 49.24 9.16
C PHE A 245 -9.14 48.44 7.85
N GLY A 246 -8.11 48.70 7.04
CA GLY A 246 -7.79 47.91 5.84
C GLY A 246 -6.88 46.70 6.13
N ALA A 247 -6.72 45.82 5.15
CA ALA A 247 -5.96 44.55 5.26
C ALA A 247 -4.45 44.72 5.61
N GLU A 248 -3.89 45.90 5.34
CA GLU A 248 -2.49 46.25 5.62
C GLU A 248 -2.34 47.10 6.89
N GLN A 249 -3.41 47.24 7.67
CA GLN A 249 -3.42 47.97 8.93
C GLN A 249 -3.72 47.00 10.08
N VAL A 250 -2.99 47.11 11.19
CA VAL A 250 -3.12 46.16 12.31
C VAL A 250 -3.08 46.87 13.66
N ILE A 251 -3.78 46.30 14.63
CA ILE A 251 -3.62 46.65 16.04
C ILE A 251 -2.77 45.57 16.71
N LEU A 252 -1.66 45.97 17.32
CA LEU A 252 -0.78 45.09 18.06
C LEU A 252 -0.99 45.23 19.56
N VAL A 253 -1.13 44.10 20.24
CA VAL A 253 -1.24 43.99 21.70
C VAL A 253 -0.17 43.03 22.25
N ARG A 254 0.08 43.07 23.56
CA ARG A 254 1.15 42.26 24.15
C ARG A 254 0.80 40.78 24.31
N ASP A 255 -0.44 40.49 24.66
CA ASP A 255 -0.85 39.17 25.12
C ASP A 255 -2.30 38.86 24.72
N ASP A 256 -2.66 37.58 24.79
CA ASP A 256 -4.00 37.07 24.45
C ASP A 256 -5.09 37.68 25.33
N THR A 257 -4.81 38.04 26.59
CA THR A 257 -5.84 38.62 27.47
C THR A 257 -6.21 40.04 27.03
N SER A 258 -5.21 40.82 26.64
CA SER A 258 -5.35 42.17 26.07
C SER A 258 -6.05 42.11 24.71
N LYS A 259 -5.66 41.14 23.84
CA LYS A 259 -6.34 40.86 22.56
C LYS A 259 -7.83 40.61 22.77
N ASN A 260 -8.17 39.65 23.63
CA ASN A 260 -9.56 39.26 23.89
C ASN A 260 -10.39 40.38 24.51
N LYS A 261 -9.82 41.18 25.42
CA LYS A 261 -10.49 42.36 26.00
C LYS A 261 -10.78 43.41 24.93
N LEU A 262 -9.79 43.74 24.10
CA LEU A 262 -9.92 44.75 23.07
C LEU A 262 -10.91 44.30 21.98
N GLN A 263 -10.80 43.05 21.52
CA GLN A 263 -11.70 42.50 20.49
C GLN A 263 -13.17 42.56 20.92
N LYS A 264 -13.46 42.33 22.21
CA LYS A 264 -14.83 42.48 22.77
C LYS A 264 -15.34 43.93 22.73
N GLN A 265 -14.46 44.92 22.77
CA GLN A 265 -14.82 46.34 22.74
C GLN A 265 -15.00 46.86 21.32
N ILE A 266 -14.11 46.50 20.40
CA ILE A 266 -14.09 47.04 19.03
C ILE A 266 -14.82 46.16 18.00
N GLY A 267 -15.17 44.92 18.36
CA GLY A 267 -15.85 43.98 17.47
C GLY A 267 -15.00 43.59 16.26
N GLU A 268 -15.58 43.62 15.06
CA GLU A 268 -14.91 43.30 13.79
C GLU A 268 -14.37 44.56 13.08
N MET A 269 -13.98 45.60 13.83
CA MET A 269 -13.48 46.85 13.24
C MET A 269 -12.07 46.72 12.64
N ALA A 270 -11.18 45.94 13.26
CA ALA A 270 -9.78 45.82 12.88
C ALA A 270 -9.20 44.44 13.20
N LEU A 271 -8.15 44.07 12.47
CA LEU A 271 -7.33 42.91 12.78
C LEU A 271 -6.48 43.22 14.02
N VAL A 272 -6.67 42.46 15.10
CA VAL A 272 -5.87 42.58 16.33
C VAL A 272 -4.98 41.36 16.45
N LEU A 273 -3.67 41.57 16.50
CA LEU A 273 -2.69 40.49 16.69
C LEU A 273 -1.87 40.75 17.94
N THR A 274 -1.42 39.69 18.59
CA THR A 274 -0.31 39.82 19.54
C THR A 274 0.98 40.16 18.80
N ILE A 275 1.95 40.78 19.47
CA ILE A 275 3.27 41.07 18.89
C ILE A 275 3.91 39.79 18.32
N LEU A 276 3.68 38.67 18.99
CA LEU A 276 4.22 37.38 18.63
C LEU A 276 3.54 36.77 17.40
N GLU A 277 2.21 36.88 17.30
CA GLU A 277 1.46 36.50 16.09
C GLU A 277 1.85 37.37 14.88
N SER A 278 2.22 38.64 15.11
CA SER A 278 2.65 39.55 14.03
C SER A 278 4.07 39.29 13.51
N LYS A 279 4.83 38.38 14.13
CA LYS A 279 6.20 38.07 13.72
C LYS A 279 6.22 37.50 12.30
N GLY A 280 7.19 37.95 11.50
CA GLY A 280 7.28 37.60 10.07
C GLY A 280 6.25 38.30 9.18
N MET A 281 5.32 39.06 9.76
CA MET A 281 4.36 39.88 9.03
C MET A 281 4.82 41.34 9.00
N GLU A 282 4.33 42.10 8.02
CA GLU A 282 4.53 43.53 7.90
C GLU A 282 3.22 44.21 7.52
N PHE A 283 3.10 45.47 7.92
CA PHE A 283 1.89 46.27 7.78
C PHE A 283 2.28 47.68 7.38
N ASP A 284 1.45 48.31 6.55
CA ASP A 284 1.63 49.70 6.19
C ASP A 284 1.44 50.59 7.42
N ASP A 285 0.39 50.31 8.21
CA ASP A 285 0.07 51.06 9.43
C ASP A 285 -0.07 50.12 10.64
N VAL A 286 0.63 50.44 11.73
CA VAL A 286 0.59 49.68 12.99
C VAL A 286 0.11 50.57 14.12
N LEU A 287 -0.87 50.08 14.89
CA LEU A 287 -1.33 50.69 16.14
C LEU A 287 -1.00 49.76 17.31
N ALA A 288 0.02 50.09 18.10
CA ALA A 288 0.32 49.40 19.35
C ALA A 288 -0.62 49.90 20.46
N TYR A 289 -1.52 49.04 20.95
CA TYR A 289 -2.53 49.37 21.95
C TYR A 289 -2.11 48.95 23.36
N ASP A 290 -2.17 49.88 24.30
CA ASP A 290 -1.79 49.74 25.72
C ASP A 290 -0.46 48.98 25.90
N PHE A 291 0.50 49.19 25.00
CA PHE A 291 1.76 48.48 24.98
C PHE A 291 2.57 48.71 26.27
N PHE A 292 2.63 49.95 26.74
CA PHE A 292 3.32 50.32 27.98
C PHE A 292 2.42 50.14 29.19
N SER A 293 1.15 50.55 29.08
CA SER A 293 0.19 50.57 30.18
C SER A 293 -0.26 49.17 30.63
N ALA A 294 -0.40 48.22 29.70
CA ALA A 294 -0.76 46.84 30.03
C ALA A 294 0.46 45.97 30.39
N SER A 295 1.67 46.52 30.41
CA SER A 295 2.85 45.76 30.83
C SER A 295 2.82 45.49 32.33
N ASP A 296 2.93 44.22 32.73
CA ASP A 296 3.21 43.80 34.12
C ASP A 296 4.50 44.41 34.68
N VAL A 297 5.31 45.00 33.80
CA VAL A 297 6.59 45.59 34.08
C VAL A 297 6.57 47.10 33.83
N GLY A 298 5.44 47.79 34.04
CA GLY A 298 5.27 49.23 33.80
C GLY A 298 6.35 50.14 34.43
N SER A 299 7.00 49.70 35.51
CA SER A 299 8.16 50.37 36.13
C SER A 299 9.51 50.08 35.45
N SER A 300 9.63 49.03 34.63
CA SER A 300 10.86 48.69 33.91
C SER A 300 11.13 49.58 32.72
N TYR A 301 10.14 50.11 32.00
CA TYR A 301 10.41 51.05 30.89
C TYR A 301 10.99 52.39 31.37
N ARG A 302 10.94 52.67 32.68
CA ARG A 302 11.76 53.71 33.33
C ARG A 302 13.26 53.48 33.13
N CYS A 303 13.68 52.23 32.96
CA CYS A 303 15.06 51.92 32.61
C CYS A 303 15.47 52.52 31.26
N LEU A 304 14.56 52.75 30.30
CA LEU A 304 14.90 53.45 29.05
C LEU A 304 15.36 54.89 29.33
N HIS A 305 14.68 55.58 30.24
CA HIS A 305 15.10 56.90 30.72
C HIS A 305 16.41 56.83 31.52
N LEU A 306 16.55 55.87 32.44
CA LEU A 306 17.78 55.69 33.22
C LEU A 306 18.99 55.31 32.36
N LEU A 307 18.78 54.52 31.30
CA LEU A 307 19.79 54.16 30.30
C LEU A 307 20.19 55.36 29.45
N SER A 308 19.23 56.24 29.11
CA SER A 308 19.54 57.53 28.46
C SER A 308 20.42 58.41 29.35
N GLN A 309 20.35 58.22 30.67
CA GLN A 309 21.20 58.87 31.68
C GLN A 309 22.44 58.05 32.05
N GLY A 310 22.66 56.89 31.42
CA GLY A 310 23.85 56.05 31.60
C GLY A 310 23.77 54.95 32.67
N ASP A 311 22.65 54.79 33.38
CA ASP A 311 22.45 53.70 34.37
C ASP A 311 21.90 52.43 33.71
N ARG A 312 22.64 51.33 33.88
CA ARG A 312 22.50 50.08 33.11
C ARG A 312 21.95 48.92 33.93
N LYS A 313 21.76 49.10 35.24
CA LYS A 313 21.51 47.98 36.18
C LYS A 313 20.10 47.38 36.10
N GLN A 314 19.16 48.04 35.43
CA GLN A 314 17.73 47.65 35.39
C GLN A 314 17.21 47.23 34.00
N PHE A 315 18.08 47.19 32.97
CA PHE A 315 17.66 46.83 31.62
C PHE A 315 17.67 45.31 31.39
N ASP A 316 16.57 44.81 30.82
CA ASP A 316 16.40 43.40 30.44
C ASP A 316 16.14 43.32 28.93
N SER A 317 17.15 42.90 28.16
CA SER A 317 17.10 42.92 26.70
C SER A 317 15.98 42.04 26.12
N GLN A 318 15.59 40.96 26.80
CA GLN A 318 14.53 40.08 26.32
C GLN A 318 13.14 40.70 26.54
N LYS A 319 12.91 41.37 27.68
CA LYS A 319 11.64 42.06 27.95
C LYS A 319 11.38 43.26 27.03
N HIS A 320 12.45 43.85 26.50
CA HIS A 320 12.37 45.03 25.63
C HIS A 320 12.42 44.68 24.13
N ALA A 321 12.76 43.45 23.75
CA ALA A 321 12.76 42.99 22.36
C ALA A 321 11.37 43.08 21.69
N HIS A 322 10.30 42.90 22.47
CA HIS A 322 8.91 43.06 22.00
C HIS A 322 8.64 44.46 21.42
N LEU A 323 9.29 45.51 21.94
CA LEU A 323 9.16 46.86 21.43
C LEU A 323 9.80 46.98 20.05
N TYR A 324 11.00 46.43 19.88
CA TYR A 324 11.67 46.41 18.59
C TYR A 324 10.87 45.65 17.53
N VAL A 325 10.33 44.48 17.88
CA VAL A 325 9.50 43.71 16.95
C VAL A 325 8.26 44.50 16.55
N ALA A 326 7.53 45.08 17.51
CA ALA A 326 6.35 45.90 17.24
C ALA A 326 6.66 47.10 16.32
N VAL A 327 7.76 47.82 16.58
CA VAL A 327 8.19 48.97 15.76
C VAL A 327 8.53 48.52 14.34
N THR A 328 9.25 47.41 14.18
CA THR A 328 9.69 46.90 12.87
C THR A 328 8.58 46.26 12.04
N ARG A 329 7.37 46.07 12.59
CA ARG A 329 6.22 45.61 11.81
C ARG A 329 5.65 46.69 10.89
N ALA A 330 5.92 47.97 11.18
CA ALA A 330 5.36 49.11 10.45
C ALA A 330 6.22 49.53 9.26
N ARG A 331 5.59 49.80 8.11
CA ARG A 331 6.26 50.36 6.91
C ARG A 331 6.08 51.87 6.78
N ASN A 332 4.85 52.37 6.96
CA ASN A 332 4.49 53.76 6.69
C ASN A 332 4.17 54.55 7.97
N GLN A 333 3.23 54.06 8.80
CA GLN A 333 2.83 54.74 10.04
C GLN A 333 2.89 53.79 11.24
N LEU A 334 3.30 54.33 12.39
CA LEU A 334 3.33 53.62 13.66
C LEU A 334 2.71 54.50 14.74
N TRP A 335 1.78 53.96 15.51
CA TRP A 335 1.07 54.67 16.56
C TRP A 335 1.16 53.88 17.86
N PHE A 336 1.46 54.56 18.96
CA PHE A 336 1.25 53.98 20.29
C PHE A 336 0.04 54.66 20.92
N LEU A 337 -0.96 53.85 21.29
CA LEU A 337 -2.17 54.31 21.94
C LEU A 337 -2.22 53.77 23.36
N GLU A 338 -2.23 54.68 24.32
CA GLU A 338 -2.04 54.33 25.72
C GLU A 338 -3.17 54.89 26.60
N SER A 339 -3.55 54.12 27.61
CA SER A 339 -4.57 54.49 28.59
C SER A 339 -4.01 55.26 29.78
N SER A 340 -2.73 55.07 30.11
CA SER A 340 -2.08 55.67 31.29
C SER A 340 -0.93 56.61 30.92
N GLU A 341 -1.08 57.91 31.22
CA GLU A 341 -0.01 58.90 31.01
C GLU A 341 1.22 58.62 31.90
N SER A 342 1.02 58.05 33.09
CA SER A 342 2.13 57.77 34.03
C SER A 342 3.08 56.67 33.53
N SER A 343 2.56 55.67 32.81
CA SER A 343 3.35 54.57 32.23
C SER A 343 4.17 55.02 31.02
N VAL A 344 3.66 56.02 30.30
CA VAL A 344 4.26 56.55 29.06
C VAL A 344 5.28 57.65 29.33
N LYS A 345 5.10 58.39 30.44
CA LYS A 345 5.95 59.52 30.81
C LYS A 345 7.47 59.23 30.76
N PRO A 346 8.00 58.11 31.30
CA PRO A 346 9.43 57.83 31.23
C PRO A 346 9.92 57.57 29.80
N VAL A 347 9.06 57.01 28.94
CA VAL A 347 9.39 56.76 27.52
C VAL A 347 9.42 58.08 26.76
N LEU A 348 8.46 58.98 27.00
CA LEU A 348 8.47 60.32 26.42
C LEU A 348 9.70 61.09 26.85
N GLU A 349 10.01 61.12 28.15
CA GLU A 349 11.20 61.79 28.69
C GLU A 349 12.50 61.24 28.06
N ALA A 350 12.59 59.93 27.78
CA ALA A 350 13.73 59.33 27.09
C ALA A 350 13.79 59.72 25.59
N LEU A 351 12.64 59.82 24.92
CA LEU A 351 12.54 60.15 23.49
C LEU A 351 12.65 61.66 23.23
N THR A 352 12.43 62.51 24.25
CA THR A 352 12.56 63.97 24.17
C THR A 352 13.77 64.52 24.95
N ALA A 353 14.65 63.65 25.47
CA ALA A 353 15.83 64.06 26.25
C ALA A 353 16.84 64.87 25.43
N ASP A 354 16.85 64.68 24.10
CA ASP A 354 17.66 65.45 23.16
C ASP A 354 16.77 66.45 22.43
N GLU A 355 16.80 67.72 22.85
CA GLU A 355 15.98 68.80 22.26
C GLU A 355 16.29 69.09 20.79
N SER A 356 17.41 68.58 20.26
CA SER A 356 17.83 68.81 18.89
C SER A 356 17.06 67.99 17.84
N ILE A 357 16.28 66.98 18.27
CA ILE A 357 15.56 66.08 17.36
C ILE A 357 14.14 65.81 17.87
N GLN A 358 13.11 66.23 17.13
CA GLN A 358 11.70 65.99 17.49
C GLN A 358 11.23 64.63 16.94
N LEU A 359 11.29 63.60 17.78
CA LEU A 359 11.14 62.19 17.37
C LEU A 359 9.74 61.64 17.49
N VAL A 360 8.90 62.31 18.25
CA VAL A 360 7.56 61.87 18.56
C VAL A 360 6.67 63.10 18.55
N ASP A 361 5.53 63.00 17.87
CA ASP A 361 4.42 63.91 18.09
C ASP A 361 3.57 63.35 19.24
N VAL A 362 3.17 64.16 20.21
CA VAL A 362 2.37 63.68 21.35
C VAL A 362 0.97 64.26 21.23
N VAL A 363 -0.03 63.39 21.26
CA VAL A 363 -1.43 63.78 21.14
C VAL A 363 -2.16 63.41 22.43
N ARG A 364 -2.59 64.40 23.18
CA ARG A 364 -3.37 64.23 24.40
C ARG A 364 -4.84 64.42 24.09
N GLN A 365 -5.72 63.70 24.79
CA GLN A 365 -7.18 63.82 24.63
C GLN A 365 -7.74 65.26 24.69
N LYS A 366 -7.04 66.17 25.38
CA LYS A 366 -7.43 67.57 25.56
C LYS A 366 -6.93 68.51 24.47
N ASP A 367 -6.13 68.02 23.51
CA ASP A 367 -5.61 68.87 22.46
C ASP A 367 -6.76 69.31 21.51
N PRO A 368 -6.74 70.54 21.01
CA PRO A 368 -7.84 71.07 20.20
C PRO A 368 -7.98 70.39 18.83
N ASP A 369 -6.93 69.76 18.32
CA ASP A 369 -6.83 69.14 17.00
C ASP A 369 -6.77 67.60 17.01
N VAL A 370 -7.02 66.95 18.17
CA VAL A 370 -6.99 65.48 18.32
C VAL A 370 -7.84 64.76 17.27
N ALA A 371 -9.02 65.31 16.97
CA ALA A 371 -9.93 64.69 16.01
C ALA A 371 -9.35 64.66 14.58
N GLU A 372 -8.54 65.65 14.21
CA GLU A 372 -7.87 65.74 12.91
C GLU A 372 -6.61 64.88 12.90
N LYS A 373 -5.84 64.87 13.99
CA LYS A 373 -4.68 64.00 14.15
C LYS A 373 -5.05 62.51 14.12
N VAL A 374 -6.12 62.12 14.80
CA VAL A 374 -6.65 60.74 14.83
C VAL A 374 -7.36 60.35 13.52
N ARG A 375 -7.80 61.31 12.69
CA ARG A 375 -8.40 61.03 11.37
C ARG A 375 -7.44 60.33 10.42
N VAL A 376 -6.11 60.50 10.58
CA VAL A 376 -5.10 59.82 9.76
C VAL A 376 -5.16 58.29 9.92
N LEU A 377 -5.57 57.79 11.10
CA LEU A 377 -5.84 56.36 11.33
C LEU A 377 -7.04 55.83 10.53
N ARG A 378 -7.87 56.71 9.93
CA ARG A 378 -9.10 56.35 9.21
C ARG A 378 -8.91 56.16 7.71
N ALA A 379 -7.75 56.51 7.14
CA ALA A 379 -7.52 56.41 5.70
C ALA A 379 -7.20 54.96 5.29
N GLY A 380 -8.10 54.03 5.60
CA GLY A 380 -8.04 52.63 5.18
C GLY A 380 -8.23 52.54 3.67
N GLY A 381 -7.16 52.77 2.92
CA GLY A 381 -7.10 52.61 1.47
C GLY A 381 -7.18 51.16 0.98
N SER A 382 -7.75 50.23 1.75
CA SER A 382 -7.93 48.86 1.28
C SER A 382 -9.15 48.18 1.90
N VAL A 383 -10.32 48.63 1.45
CA VAL A 383 -11.55 47.81 1.35
C VAL A 383 -11.39 46.74 0.25
N ASP A 384 -10.24 46.70 -0.43
CA ASP A 384 -9.91 45.72 -1.47
C ASP A 384 -10.00 44.28 -0.93
N PRO A 385 -10.98 43.49 -1.39
CA PRO A 385 -11.14 42.11 -0.97
C PRO A 385 -9.91 41.24 -1.29
N GLU A 386 -9.14 41.56 -2.34
CA GLU A 386 -7.98 40.77 -2.76
C GLU A 386 -6.86 40.81 -1.72
N ARG A 387 -6.63 41.97 -1.09
CA ARG A 387 -5.64 42.09 -0.01
C ARG A 387 -6.07 41.33 1.24
N TRP A 388 -7.37 41.38 1.57
CA TRP A 388 -7.93 40.58 2.66
C TRP A 388 -7.83 39.08 2.40
N LEU A 389 -8.07 38.63 1.16
CA LEU A 389 -7.86 37.24 0.75
C LEU A 389 -6.41 36.80 0.95
N LYS A 390 -5.45 37.61 0.48
CA LYS A 390 -4.02 37.31 0.63
C LYS A 390 -3.60 37.23 2.10
N ARG A 391 -4.09 38.16 2.92
CA ARG A 391 -3.85 38.19 4.38
C ARG A 391 -4.49 36.98 5.07
N GLY A 392 -5.73 36.65 4.72
CA GLY A 392 -6.46 35.48 5.24
C GLY A 392 -5.76 34.17 4.89
N ALA A 393 -5.31 34.00 3.64
CA ALA A 393 -4.56 32.82 3.21
C ALA A 393 -3.22 32.67 3.96
N HIS A 394 -2.51 33.79 4.22
CA HIS A 394 -1.29 33.78 5.00
C HIS A 394 -1.54 33.34 6.46
N LEU A 395 -2.56 33.89 7.12
CA LEU A 395 -2.94 33.52 8.49
C LEU A 395 -3.44 32.07 8.58
N LEU A 396 -4.17 31.61 7.56
CA LEU A 396 -4.62 30.22 7.44
C LEU A 396 -3.44 29.25 7.36
N HIS A 397 -2.41 29.58 6.56
CA HIS A 397 -1.17 28.79 6.48
C HIS A 397 -0.41 28.75 7.81
N GLN A 398 -0.44 29.84 8.58
CA GLN A 398 0.10 29.91 9.94
C GLN A 398 -0.77 29.19 10.98
N LYS A 399 -1.87 28.53 10.57
CA LYS A 399 -2.86 27.87 11.43
C LYS A 399 -3.56 28.82 12.42
N ASN A 400 -3.57 30.13 12.13
CA ASN A 400 -4.27 31.13 12.91
C ASN A 400 -5.69 31.32 12.36
N TYR A 401 -6.55 30.33 12.62
CA TYR A 401 -7.86 30.23 11.97
C TYR A 401 -8.85 31.31 12.39
N ALA A 402 -8.77 31.81 13.62
CA ALA A 402 -9.67 32.86 14.12
C ALA A 402 -9.42 34.21 13.41
N ASP A 403 -8.15 34.58 13.26
CA ASP A 403 -7.78 35.83 12.58
C ASP A 403 -7.91 35.70 11.04
N ALA A 404 -7.67 34.50 10.50
CA ALA A 404 -7.95 34.20 9.09
C ALA A 404 -9.45 34.32 8.77
N LEU A 405 -10.32 33.79 9.65
CA LEU A 405 -11.77 33.91 9.54
C LEU A 405 -12.22 35.37 9.45
N PHE A 406 -11.66 36.23 10.30
CA PHE A 406 -11.91 37.68 10.24
C PHE A 406 -11.56 38.25 8.85
N CYS A 407 -10.39 37.90 8.31
CA CYS A 407 -9.94 38.36 7.00
C CYS A 407 -10.86 37.86 5.87
N PHE A 408 -11.28 36.59 5.88
CA PHE A 408 -12.17 36.05 4.86
C PHE A 408 -13.59 36.64 4.94
N ARG A 409 -14.07 36.97 6.16
CA ARG A 409 -15.32 37.73 6.33
C ARG A 409 -15.22 39.13 5.73
N LYS A 410 -14.12 39.85 5.97
CA LYS A 410 -13.86 41.16 5.33
C LYS A 410 -13.73 41.07 3.81
N ALA A 411 -13.19 39.97 3.29
CA ALA A 411 -13.14 39.68 1.86
C ALA A 411 -14.47 39.19 1.25
N ASN A 412 -15.48 38.90 2.09
CA ASN A 412 -16.72 38.23 1.69
C ASN A 412 -16.49 36.88 0.97
N ASP A 413 -15.43 36.16 1.35
CA ASP A 413 -15.10 34.85 0.79
C ASP A 413 -15.77 33.73 1.57
N ARG A 414 -16.88 33.22 1.03
CA ARG A 414 -17.64 32.14 1.67
C ARG A 414 -16.80 30.87 1.85
N LYS A 415 -15.94 30.53 0.89
CA LYS A 415 -15.16 29.28 0.96
C LYS A 415 -14.12 29.34 2.08
N GLY A 416 -13.35 30.43 2.17
CA GLY A 416 -12.39 30.65 3.24
C GLY A 416 -13.03 30.75 4.63
N VAL A 417 -14.22 31.39 4.73
CA VAL A 417 -15.00 31.41 5.97
C VAL A 417 -15.36 29.99 6.42
N THR A 418 -15.98 29.19 5.55
CA THR A 418 -16.34 27.80 5.86
C THR A 418 -15.11 26.97 6.22
N GLN A 419 -13.99 27.16 5.52
CA GLN A 419 -12.73 26.47 5.80
C GLN A 419 -12.20 26.81 7.20
N CYS A 420 -12.17 28.08 7.59
CA CYS A 420 -11.72 28.49 8.92
C CYS A 420 -12.67 28.02 10.02
N GLU A 421 -13.99 28.07 9.80
CA GLU A 421 -14.98 27.57 10.76
C GLU A 421 -14.85 26.05 10.98
N ALA A 422 -14.57 25.28 9.92
CA ALA A 422 -14.29 23.85 10.02
C ALA A 422 -13.06 23.58 10.91
N TRP A 423 -11.94 24.27 10.66
CA TRP A 423 -10.74 24.15 11.48
C TRP A 423 -10.92 24.61 12.94
N LEU A 424 -11.72 25.65 13.18
CA LEU A 424 -12.03 26.11 14.54
C LEU A 424 -12.87 25.08 15.31
N HIS A 425 -13.85 24.46 14.66
CA HIS A 425 -14.59 23.35 15.25
C HIS A 425 -13.69 22.15 15.54
N GLU A 426 -12.81 21.80 14.60
CA GLU A 426 -11.82 20.74 14.79
C GLU A 426 -10.91 21.02 16.00
N GLN A 427 -10.37 22.23 16.14
CA GLN A 427 -9.58 22.66 17.30
C GLN A 427 -10.39 22.58 18.61
N GLN A 428 -11.65 23.03 18.59
CA GLN A 428 -12.51 22.96 19.77
C GLN A 428 -12.80 21.51 20.17
N GLY A 429 -12.99 20.62 19.21
CA GLY A 429 -13.14 19.19 19.46
C GLY A 429 -11.90 18.59 20.12
N ARG A 430 -10.68 18.95 19.66
CA ARG A 430 -9.44 18.52 20.32
C ARG A 430 -9.36 18.98 21.77
N ILE A 431 -9.76 20.22 22.05
CA ILE A 431 -9.82 20.75 23.42
C ILE A 431 -10.78 19.91 24.27
N CYS A 432 -12.00 19.64 23.77
CA CYS A 432 -12.98 18.80 24.46
C CYS A 432 -12.42 17.41 24.77
N ARG A 433 -11.75 16.77 23.79
CA ARG A 433 -11.07 15.47 23.99
C ARG A 433 -10.00 15.54 25.07
N ALA A 434 -9.20 16.61 25.09
CA ALA A 434 -8.16 16.81 26.09
C ALA A 434 -8.72 17.07 27.51
N THR A 435 -9.95 17.60 27.60
CA THR A 435 -10.69 17.76 28.85
C THR A 435 -11.61 16.58 29.19
N GLU A 436 -11.46 15.44 28.49
CA GLU A 436 -12.28 14.22 28.66
C GLU A 436 -13.79 14.42 28.40
N ASP A 437 -14.16 15.48 27.66
CA ASP A 437 -15.53 15.74 27.18
C ASP A 437 -15.74 15.06 25.81
N MET A 438 -16.12 13.78 25.85
CA MET A 438 -16.33 12.98 24.63
C MET A 438 -17.55 13.43 23.82
N GLN A 439 -18.55 14.02 24.46
CA GLN A 439 -19.73 14.53 23.77
C GLN A 439 -19.37 15.78 22.97
N GLY A 440 -18.73 16.77 23.60
CA GLY A 440 -18.24 17.97 22.92
C GLY A 440 -17.23 17.66 21.82
N PHE A 441 -16.39 16.62 22.00
CA PHE A 441 -15.47 16.13 20.96
C PHE A 441 -16.23 15.68 19.71
N SER A 442 -17.20 14.76 19.87
CA SER A 442 -17.98 14.22 18.76
C SER A 442 -18.80 15.29 18.03
N GLU A 443 -19.51 16.15 18.79
CA GLU A 443 -20.35 17.20 18.21
C GLU A 443 -19.55 18.22 17.40
N ASN A 444 -18.36 18.62 17.87
CA ASN A 444 -17.52 19.55 17.14
C ASN A 444 -16.88 18.91 15.90
N TYR A 445 -16.46 17.65 15.97
CA TYR A 445 -15.91 16.95 14.82
C TYR A 445 -16.96 16.71 13.73
N GLU A 446 -18.20 16.34 14.06
CA GLU A 446 -19.27 16.20 13.06
C GLU A 446 -19.59 17.53 12.35
N LYS A 447 -19.55 18.66 13.08
CA LYS A 447 -19.65 20.00 12.48
C LYS A 447 -18.48 20.27 11.55
N ALA A 448 -17.25 20.00 11.98
CA ALA A 448 -16.06 20.18 11.16
C ALA A 448 -16.12 19.32 9.88
N ILE A 449 -16.49 18.05 9.99
CA ILE A 449 -16.65 17.11 8.87
C ILE A 449 -17.66 17.67 7.86
N THR A 450 -18.83 18.12 8.33
CA THR A 450 -19.86 18.68 7.46
C THR A 450 -19.32 19.88 6.68
N LEU A 451 -18.68 20.82 7.38
CA LEU A 451 -18.11 22.02 6.76
C LEU A 451 -16.96 21.70 5.79
N PHE A 452 -16.09 20.73 6.11
CA PHE A 452 -15.02 20.29 5.20
C PHE A 452 -15.57 19.64 3.93
N LEU A 453 -16.61 18.82 4.05
CA LEU A 453 -17.27 18.21 2.89
C LEU A 453 -17.97 19.26 2.01
N ASP A 454 -18.58 20.29 2.60
CA ASP A 454 -19.23 21.39 1.86
C ASP A 454 -18.26 22.14 0.92
N ILE A 455 -16.98 22.23 1.30
CA ILE A 455 -15.92 22.86 0.49
C ILE A 455 -15.02 21.86 -0.26
N ASN A 456 -15.41 20.58 -0.27
CA ASN A 456 -14.69 19.47 -0.93
C ASN A 456 -13.26 19.23 -0.40
N LEU A 457 -13.03 19.48 0.89
CA LEU A 457 -11.80 19.11 1.61
C LEU A 457 -11.95 17.70 2.21
N ILE A 458 -11.90 16.71 1.32
CA ILE A 458 -12.19 15.30 1.64
C ILE A 458 -11.15 14.70 2.59
N THR A 459 -9.87 15.03 2.41
CA THR A 459 -8.79 14.47 3.23
C THR A 459 -8.96 14.87 4.70
N GLU A 460 -9.24 16.14 4.94
CA GLU A 460 -9.46 16.73 6.25
C GLU A 460 -10.72 16.16 6.91
N ALA A 461 -11.80 15.99 6.15
CA ALA A 461 -13.01 15.32 6.62
C ALA A 461 -12.75 13.85 6.98
N ALA A 462 -11.96 13.12 6.18
CA ALA A 462 -11.58 11.74 6.44
C ALA A 462 -10.72 11.61 7.70
N GLU A 463 -9.78 12.53 7.93
CA GLU A 463 -8.96 12.57 9.15
C GLU A 463 -9.82 12.81 10.41
N CYS A 464 -10.81 13.70 10.33
CA CYS A 464 -11.76 13.90 11.42
C CYS A 464 -12.59 12.64 11.71
N LEU A 465 -13.09 11.98 10.66
CA LEU A 465 -13.84 10.71 10.79
C LEU A 465 -12.98 9.58 11.36
N GLU A 466 -11.71 9.48 10.97
CA GLU A 466 -10.74 8.56 11.56
C GLU A 466 -10.52 8.88 13.05
N GLY A 467 -10.45 10.16 13.42
CA GLY A 467 -10.38 10.59 14.82
C GLY A 467 -11.61 10.21 15.66
N LEU A 468 -12.78 10.04 15.03
CA LEU A 468 -14.01 9.51 15.65
C LEU A 468 -14.10 7.98 15.58
N GLU A 469 -13.08 7.29 15.05
CA GLU A 469 -13.06 5.84 14.81
C GLU A 469 -14.19 5.34 13.89
N GLN A 470 -14.77 6.22 13.06
CA GLN A 470 -15.84 5.90 12.13
C GLN A 470 -15.28 5.41 10.78
N TYR A 471 -14.50 4.32 10.81
CA TYR A 471 -13.75 3.80 9.66
C TYR A 471 -14.62 3.46 8.44
N ASP A 472 -15.85 2.99 8.65
CA ASP A 472 -16.80 2.67 7.56
C ASP A 472 -17.17 3.93 6.75
N ARG A 473 -17.42 5.07 7.42
CA ARG A 473 -17.67 6.35 6.74
C ARG A 473 -16.44 6.84 5.99
N VAL A 474 -15.24 6.72 6.58
CA VAL A 474 -13.97 7.05 5.91
C VAL A 474 -13.80 6.23 4.63
N ALA A 475 -14.04 4.92 4.73
CA ALA A 475 -13.91 4.00 3.60
C ALA A 475 -14.88 4.33 2.47
N ARG A 476 -16.16 4.59 2.79
CA ARG A 476 -17.17 5.03 1.81
C ARG A 476 -16.81 6.36 1.16
N LEU A 477 -16.27 7.30 1.94
CA LEU A 477 -15.82 8.59 1.44
C LEU A 477 -14.70 8.41 0.40
N TRP A 478 -13.64 7.64 0.72
CA TRP A 478 -12.58 7.35 -0.25
C TRP A 478 -13.05 6.53 -1.45
N LYS A 479 -13.98 5.59 -1.26
CA LYS A 479 -14.59 4.81 -2.35
C LYS A 479 -15.32 5.74 -3.33
N SER A 480 -16.05 6.74 -2.83
CA SER A 480 -16.76 7.73 -3.66
C SER A 480 -15.81 8.62 -4.48
N GLN A 481 -14.58 8.84 -3.99
CA GLN A 481 -13.52 9.59 -4.67
C GLN A 481 -12.69 8.71 -5.64
N GLY A 482 -13.04 7.43 -5.79
CA GLY A 482 -12.30 6.49 -6.64
C GLY A 482 -10.96 6.03 -6.06
N GLN A 483 -10.64 6.38 -4.81
CA GLN A 483 -9.42 5.94 -4.12
C GLN A 483 -9.66 4.58 -3.45
N LEU A 484 -9.87 3.55 -4.27
CA LEU A 484 -10.31 2.23 -3.84
C LEU A 484 -9.31 1.55 -2.90
N ARG A 485 -8.01 1.72 -3.11
CA ARG A 485 -6.98 1.15 -2.22
C ARG A 485 -7.07 1.73 -0.81
N LYS A 486 -7.25 3.04 -0.66
CA LYS A 486 -7.46 3.68 0.65
C LYS A 486 -8.77 3.20 1.26
N ALA A 487 -9.85 3.13 0.48
CA ALA A 487 -11.13 2.63 0.94
C ALA A 487 -11.02 1.21 1.50
N ALA A 488 -10.32 0.30 0.80
CA ALA A 488 -10.10 -1.06 1.23
C ALA A 488 -9.38 -1.15 2.59
N MET A 489 -8.31 -0.36 2.77
CA MET A 489 -7.58 -0.28 4.03
C MET A 489 -8.46 0.17 5.20
N TYR A 490 -9.34 1.15 4.99
CA TYR A 490 -10.24 1.63 6.03
C TYR A 490 -11.42 0.69 6.29
N PHE A 491 -11.94 0.01 5.27
CA PHE A 491 -12.92 -1.07 5.47
C PHE A 491 -12.32 -2.21 6.30
N GLU A 492 -11.07 -2.58 6.05
CA GLU A 492 -10.35 -3.58 6.83
C GLU A 492 -10.19 -3.16 8.30
N LYS A 493 -9.75 -1.91 8.55
CA LYS A 493 -9.70 -1.34 9.91
C LYS A 493 -11.07 -1.35 10.61
N GLY A 494 -12.15 -1.13 9.86
CA GLY A 494 -13.52 -1.17 10.36
C GLY A 494 -14.11 -2.59 10.51
N GLY A 495 -13.36 -3.64 10.16
CA GLY A 495 -13.86 -5.03 10.20
C GLY A 495 -14.81 -5.41 9.06
N HIS A 496 -14.91 -4.59 8.01
CA HIS A 496 -15.77 -4.84 6.85
C HIS A 496 -15.00 -5.53 5.71
N TYR A 497 -14.57 -6.77 5.94
CA TYR A 497 -13.67 -7.51 5.06
C TYR A 497 -14.24 -7.76 3.66
N CYS A 498 -15.55 -8.00 3.53
CA CYS A 498 -16.22 -8.16 2.23
C CYS A 498 -16.12 -6.89 1.38
N SER A 499 -16.44 -5.73 1.94
CA SER A 499 -16.34 -4.45 1.24
C SER A 499 -14.88 -4.07 0.92
N ALA A 500 -13.92 -4.48 1.76
CA ALA A 500 -12.50 -4.33 1.47
C ALA A 500 -12.06 -5.20 0.27
N SER A 501 -12.51 -6.46 0.24
CA SER A 501 -12.23 -7.41 -0.86
C SER A 501 -12.76 -6.89 -2.19
N GLU A 502 -14.00 -6.37 -2.22
CA GLU A 502 -14.56 -5.73 -3.40
C GLU A 502 -13.70 -4.58 -3.91
N CYS A 503 -13.17 -3.75 -3.01
CA CYS A 503 -12.33 -2.61 -3.40
C CYS A 503 -10.99 -3.07 -3.98
N TYR A 504 -10.33 -4.08 -3.38
CA TYR A 504 -9.11 -4.68 -3.94
C TYR A 504 -9.36 -5.36 -5.29
N HIS A 505 -10.51 -6.02 -5.44
CA HIS A 505 -10.93 -6.61 -6.70
C HIS A 505 -11.05 -5.57 -7.82
N LEU A 506 -11.73 -4.45 -7.55
CA LEU A 506 -11.88 -3.35 -8.51
C LEU A 506 -10.53 -2.73 -8.91
N GLU A 507 -9.55 -2.75 -8.01
CA GLU A 507 -8.14 -2.35 -8.27
C GLU A 507 -7.30 -3.42 -8.97
N ARG A 508 -7.87 -4.61 -9.24
CA ARG A 508 -7.20 -5.79 -9.81
C ARG A 508 -6.10 -6.38 -8.92
N ASP A 509 -6.12 -6.10 -7.62
CA ASP A 509 -5.26 -6.73 -6.62
C ASP A 509 -5.94 -7.97 -6.05
N PHE A 510 -5.94 -9.05 -6.85
CA PHE A 510 -6.67 -10.28 -6.50
C PHE A 510 -6.08 -10.98 -5.29
N GLU A 511 -4.78 -10.87 -5.05
CA GLU A 511 -4.09 -11.48 -3.91
C GLU A 511 -4.57 -10.85 -2.59
N GLN A 512 -4.61 -9.51 -2.52
CA GLN A 512 -5.12 -8.84 -1.34
C GLN A 512 -6.63 -9.02 -1.14
N ALA A 513 -7.40 -9.16 -2.21
CA ALA A 513 -8.83 -9.45 -2.14
C ALA A 513 -9.13 -10.81 -1.47
N VAL A 514 -8.29 -11.82 -1.72
CA VAL A 514 -8.37 -13.16 -1.08
C VAL A 514 -7.88 -13.07 0.36
N GLU A 515 -6.73 -12.44 0.58
CA GLU A 515 -6.10 -12.34 1.89
C GLU A 515 -6.94 -11.55 2.91
N VAL A 516 -7.67 -10.52 2.48
CA VAL A 516 -8.55 -9.75 3.38
C VAL A 516 -9.77 -10.56 3.81
N LEU A 517 -10.37 -11.37 2.91
CA LEU A 517 -11.48 -12.27 3.27
C LEU A 517 -11.02 -13.36 4.23
N ARG A 518 -9.82 -13.91 4.01
CA ARG A 518 -9.19 -14.88 4.91
C ARG A 518 -8.97 -14.30 6.31
N ARG A 519 -8.43 -13.09 6.41
CA ARG A 519 -8.21 -12.40 7.70
C ARG A 519 -9.51 -12.06 8.43
N GLY A 520 -10.62 -11.97 7.70
CA GLY A 520 -11.95 -11.74 8.23
C GLY A 520 -12.77 -12.99 8.54
N ASP A 521 -12.21 -14.19 8.36
CA ASP A 521 -12.92 -15.48 8.46
C ASP A 521 -14.16 -15.59 7.55
N GLU A 522 -14.18 -14.86 6.42
CA GLU A 522 -15.27 -14.79 5.45
C GLU A 522 -15.17 -15.92 4.39
N PHE A 523 -15.16 -17.18 4.84
CA PHE A 523 -14.87 -18.35 3.99
C PHE A 523 -15.88 -18.57 2.85
N ASP A 524 -17.17 -18.34 3.07
CA ASP A 524 -18.21 -18.50 2.03
C ASP A 524 -18.01 -17.52 0.88
N ASN A 525 -17.70 -16.26 1.22
CA ASN A 525 -17.41 -15.20 0.26
C ASN A 525 -16.08 -15.45 -0.45
N LEU A 526 -15.08 -15.98 0.26
CA LEU A 526 -13.78 -16.37 -0.28
C LEU A 526 -13.94 -17.49 -1.33
N ILE A 527 -14.66 -18.56 -1.00
CA ILE A 527 -14.92 -19.67 -1.92
C ILE A 527 -15.69 -19.17 -3.13
N THR A 528 -16.75 -18.40 -2.92
CA THR A 528 -17.52 -17.80 -4.03
C THR A 528 -16.65 -16.92 -4.93
N TYR A 529 -15.75 -16.13 -4.34
CA TYR A 529 -14.83 -15.25 -5.07
C TYR A 529 -13.82 -16.05 -5.89
N ILE A 530 -13.22 -17.10 -5.32
CA ILE A 530 -12.24 -17.98 -5.98
C ILE A 530 -12.91 -18.78 -7.11
N THR A 531 -14.08 -19.38 -6.86
CA THR A 531 -14.81 -20.21 -7.82
C THR A 531 -15.31 -19.42 -9.03
N LYS A 532 -15.77 -18.17 -8.84
CA LYS A 532 -16.23 -17.32 -9.94
C LYS A 532 -15.13 -16.85 -10.89
N GLN A 533 -13.87 -16.85 -10.45
CA GLN A 533 -12.79 -16.19 -11.20
C GLN A 533 -12.01 -17.12 -12.13
N GLY A 534 -12.15 -18.46 -12.03
CA GLY A 534 -11.56 -19.43 -12.97
C GLY A 534 -10.05 -19.32 -13.23
N ARG A 535 -9.34 -18.49 -12.44
CA ARG A 535 -7.95 -18.06 -12.65
C ARG A 535 -7.18 -18.12 -11.34
N VAL A 536 -7.32 -19.22 -10.63
CA VAL A 536 -6.50 -19.46 -9.44
C VAL A 536 -5.16 -20.00 -9.93
N SER A 537 -4.07 -19.30 -9.59
CA SER A 537 -2.72 -19.83 -9.79
C SER A 537 -2.59 -21.15 -9.01
N PRO A 538 -1.80 -22.13 -9.50
CA PRO A 538 -1.62 -23.41 -8.81
C PRO A 538 -1.20 -23.26 -7.35
N GLU A 539 -0.40 -22.24 -7.06
CA GLU A 539 0.12 -21.90 -5.73
C GLU A 539 -0.98 -21.45 -4.75
N LEU A 540 -1.99 -20.72 -5.23
CA LEU A 540 -3.12 -20.27 -4.42
C LEU A 540 -4.10 -21.43 -4.15
N ARG A 541 -4.31 -22.35 -5.11
CA ARG A 541 -5.19 -23.52 -4.90
C ARG A 541 -4.68 -24.43 -3.79
N ALA A 542 -3.38 -24.72 -3.77
CA ALA A 542 -2.78 -25.59 -2.76
C ALA A 542 -2.98 -25.04 -1.34
N LYS A 543 -2.74 -23.72 -1.15
CA LYS A 543 -2.97 -23.05 0.14
C LYS A 543 -4.45 -23.02 0.54
N THR A 544 -5.38 -22.90 -0.40
CA THR A 544 -6.82 -22.92 -0.12
C THR A 544 -7.31 -24.31 0.28
N ILE A 545 -6.78 -25.38 -0.33
CA ILE A 545 -7.12 -26.78 0.02
C ILE A 545 -6.62 -27.16 1.41
N ASP A 546 -5.45 -26.66 1.82
CA ASP A 546 -4.94 -26.87 3.18
C ASP A 546 -5.82 -26.20 4.27
N LEU A 547 -6.60 -25.18 3.89
CA LEU A 547 -7.51 -24.45 4.77
C LEU A 547 -8.92 -25.05 4.83
N LEU A 548 -9.28 -25.99 3.94
CA LEU A 548 -10.51 -26.76 4.05
C LEU A 548 -10.39 -27.63 5.30
N GLY A 549 -11.37 -27.53 6.21
CA GLY A 549 -11.32 -28.06 7.57
C GLY A 549 -11.10 -29.58 7.66
N SER A 550 -12.17 -30.35 7.89
CA SER A 550 -12.04 -31.78 8.15
C SER A 550 -11.77 -32.57 6.87
N ASP A 551 -11.23 -33.79 7.01
CA ASP A 551 -11.04 -34.73 5.89
C ASP A 551 -12.36 -35.01 5.13
N VAL A 552 -13.50 -34.93 5.82
CA VAL A 552 -14.85 -35.10 5.24
C VAL A 552 -15.22 -33.90 4.35
N ASP A 553 -14.87 -32.69 4.77
CA ASP A 553 -15.14 -31.47 4.00
C ASP A 553 -14.27 -31.40 2.74
N LYS A 554 -13.03 -31.88 2.83
CA LYS A 554 -12.12 -32.01 1.68
C LYS A 554 -12.65 -33.00 0.65
N GLU A 555 -13.13 -34.16 1.10
CA GLU A 555 -13.73 -35.17 0.22
C GLU A 555 -15.01 -34.63 -0.46
N ALA A 556 -15.92 -34.04 0.31
CA ALA A 556 -17.15 -33.46 -0.23
C ALA A 556 -16.85 -32.37 -1.27
N PHE A 557 -15.87 -31.51 -0.98
CA PHE A 557 -15.41 -30.46 -1.88
C PHE A 557 -14.85 -31.03 -3.18
N PHE A 558 -13.92 -31.99 -3.13
CA PHE A 558 -13.35 -32.56 -4.35
C PHE A 558 -14.41 -33.27 -5.21
N ARG A 559 -15.41 -33.90 -4.59
CA ARG A 559 -16.53 -34.53 -5.29
C ARG A 559 -17.48 -33.52 -5.92
N GLU A 560 -17.83 -32.44 -5.21
CA GLU A 560 -18.75 -31.40 -5.71
C GLU A 560 -18.19 -30.66 -6.92
N PHE A 561 -16.87 -30.43 -6.94
CA PHE A 561 -16.19 -29.69 -8.00
C PHE A 561 -15.43 -30.57 -9.01
N GLU A 562 -15.70 -31.89 -9.03
CA GLU A 562 -15.14 -32.86 -9.99
C GLU A 562 -13.59 -32.86 -10.05
N MET A 563 -12.93 -32.61 -8.92
CA MET A 563 -11.47 -32.54 -8.79
C MET A 563 -10.87 -33.93 -8.54
N PHE A 564 -11.01 -34.84 -9.51
CA PHE A 564 -10.73 -36.27 -9.33
C PHE A 564 -9.25 -36.61 -9.09
N ASP A 565 -8.30 -35.91 -9.72
CA ASP A 565 -6.85 -36.17 -9.52
C ASP A 565 -6.41 -35.89 -8.07
N GLN A 566 -6.92 -34.79 -7.50
CA GLN A 566 -6.65 -34.42 -6.12
C GLN A 566 -7.34 -35.37 -5.14
N LEU A 567 -8.53 -35.85 -5.47
CA LEU A 567 -9.24 -36.84 -4.66
C LEU A 567 -8.53 -38.20 -4.65
N CYS A 568 -7.97 -38.65 -5.78
CA CYS A 568 -7.15 -39.85 -5.85
C CYS A 568 -5.90 -39.72 -4.96
N SER A 569 -5.16 -38.62 -5.09
CA SER A 569 -3.98 -38.34 -4.26
C SER A 569 -4.33 -38.26 -2.77
N PHE A 570 -5.52 -37.75 -2.43
CA PHE A 570 -6.01 -37.70 -1.06
C PHE A 570 -6.29 -39.11 -0.49
N TYR A 571 -6.97 -39.98 -1.23
CA TYR A 571 -7.21 -41.35 -0.79
C TYR A 571 -5.93 -42.18 -0.68
N GLU A 572 -4.96 -41.98 -1.58
CA GLU A 572 -3.63 -42.61 -1.49
C GLU A 572 -2.90 -42.19 -0.20
N ALA A 573 -2.86 -40.89 0.10
CA ALA A 573 -2.22 -40.37 1.31
C ALA A 573 -2.88 -40.85 2.61
N LYS A 574 -4.17 -41.19 2.56
CA LYS A 574 -4.96 -41.69 3.70
C LYS A 574 -5.03 -43.22 3.78
N GLU A 575 -4.35 -43.92 2.87
CA GLU A 575 -4.37 -45.39 2.77
C GLU A 575 -5.79 -45.96 2.56
N GLN A 576 -6.71 -45.17 2.01
CA GLN A 576 -8.09 -45.57 1.70
C GLN A 576 -8.17 -46.21 0.31
N TYR A 577 -7.48 -47.33 0.14
CA TYR A 577 -7.33 -48.00 -1.16
C TYR A 577 -8.64 -48.54 -1.75
N ARG A 578 -9.65 -48.81 -0.91
CA ARG A 578 -10.98 -49.21 -1.39
C ARG A 578 -11.73 -48.05 -2.06
N ASP A 579 -11.74 -46.89 -1.41
CA ASP A 579 -12.43 -45.71 -1.94
C ASP A 579 -11.70 -45.18 -3.19
N LEU A 580 -10.37 -45.27 -3.20
CA LEU A 580 -9.54 -45.04 -4.40
C LEU A 580 -9.94 -45.98 -5.54
N PHE A 581 -10.04 -47.28 -5.29
CA PHE A 581 -10.43 -48.25 -6.30
C PHE A 581 -11.84 -47.98 -6.86
N GLU A 582 -12.82 -47.73 -5.99
CA GLU A 582 -14.21 -47.44 -6.41
C GLU A 582 -14.32 -46.12 -7.19
N LEU A 583 -13.50 -45.12 -6.85
CA LEU A 583 -13.40 -43.85 -7.56
C LEU A 583 -12.77 -44.06 -8.94
N CYS A 584 -11.61 -44.72 -9.03
CA CYS A 584 -10.94 -45.03 -10.29
C CYS A 584 -11.87 -45.78 -11.27
N LEU A 585 -12.68 -46.72 -10.77
CA LEU A 585 -13.72 -47.40 -11.57
C LEU A 585 -14.82 -46.44 -12.06
N SER A 586 -15.23 -45.46 -11.26
CA SER A 586 -16.25 -44.48 -11.69
C SER A 586 -15.76 -43.50 -12.75
N ILE A 587 -14.50 -43.07 -12.66
CA ILE A 587 -13.90 -42.13 -13.64
C ILE A 587 -13.36 -42.85 -14.89
N GLY A 588 -13.22 -44.17 -14.83
CA GLY A 588 -12.72 -44.99 -15.93
C GLY A 588 -11.19 -45.10 -16.01
N ASP A 589 -10.46 -44.74 -14.95
CA ASP A 589 -9.01 -44.98 -14.83
C ASP A 589 -8.76 -46.42 -14.34
N LEU A 590 -8.87 -47.36 -15.27
CA LEU A 590 -8.70 -48.78 -14.99
C LEU A 590 -7.23 -49.15 -14.68
N THR A 591 -6.27 -48.36 -15.15
CA THR A 591 -4.84 -48.57 -14.92
C THR A 591 -4.48 -48.41 -13.45
N THR A 592 -4.89 -47.30 -12.85
CA THR A 592 -4.63 -47.05 -11.43
C THR A 592 -5.42 -48.03 -10.57
N ALA A 593 -6.68 -48.32 -10.92
CA ALA A 593 -7.48 -49.34 -10.24
C ALA A 593 -6.80 -50.73 -10.22
N LEU A 594 -6.17 -51.14 -11.33
CA LEU A 594 -5.42 -52.40 -11.40
C LEU A 594 -4.17 -52.38 -10.52
N ASP A 595 -3.38 -51.30 -10.57
CA ASP A 595 -2.15 -51.20 -9.76
C ASP A 595 -2.47 -51.22 -8.26
N THR A 596 -3.58 -50.59 -7.84
CA THR A 596 -4.07 -50.64 -6.46
C THR A 596 -4.38 -52.08 -6.02
N ILE A 597 -5.07 -52.87 -6.85
CA ILE A 597 -5.35 -54.28 -6.56
C ILE A 597 -4.05 -55.09 -6.47
N ILE A 598 -3.15 -54.93 -7.44
CA ILE A 598 -1.89 -55.70 -7.54
C ILE A 598 -0.98 -55.41 -6.36
N THR A 599 -0.89 -54.14 -5.94
CA THR A 599 0.09 -53.69 -4.95
C THR A 599 -0.42 -53.88 -3.52
N HIS A 600 -1.71 -53.65 -3.26
CA HIS A 600 -2.25 -53.62 -1.90
C HIS A 600 -3.15 -54.80 -1.54
N GLY A 601 -3.69 -55.53 -2.53
CA GLY A 601 -4.57 -56.68 -2.33
C GLY A 601 -5.96 -56.29 -1.78
N LEU A 602 -7.02 -56.54 -2.55
CA LEU A 602 -8.41 -56.25 -2.16
C LEU A 602 -9.22 -57.55 -2.09
N ASP A 603 -9.48 -58.05 -0.88
CA ASP A 603 -10.17 -59.34 -0.62
C ASP A 603 -11.62 -59.42 -1.13
N SER A 604 -12.22 -58.29 -1.53
CA SER A 604 -13.63 -58.20 -1.91
C SER A 604 -13.90 -58.31 -3.42
N VAL A 605 -12.86 -58.29 -4.25
CA VAL A 605 -12.99 -58.31 -5.72
C VAL A 605 -12.90 -59.74 -6.22
N SER A 606 -13.83 -60.16 -7.09
CA SER A 606 -13.82 -61.51 -7.63
C SER A 606 -12.65 -61.72 -8.61
N ASP A 607 -12.05 -62.90 -8.61
CA ASP A 607 -10.95 -63.28 -9.54
C ASP A 607 -11.30 -63.00 -11.01
N ASN A 608 -12.57 -63.19 -11.38
CA ASN A 608 -13.10 -62.95 -12.72
C ASN A 608 -13.14 -61.45 -13.07
N ASP A 609 -13.41 -60.57 -12.10
CA ASP A 609 -13.44 -59.12 -12.34
C ASP A 609 -12.02 -58.53 -12.40
N VAL A 610 -11.07 -59.10 -11.65
CA VAL A 610 -9.63 -58.77 -11.80
C VAL A 610 -9.12 -59.18 -13.19
N GLU A 611 -9.48 -60.38 -13.67
CA GLU A 611 -9.11 -60.83 -15.02
C GLU A 611 -9.75 -59.95 -16.11
N LYS A 612 -11.02 -59.55 -15.95
CA LYS A 612 -11.68 -58.60 -16.86
C LYS A 612 -10.94 -57.26 -16.87
N LEU A 613 -10.69 -56.65 -15.72
CA LEU A 613 -10.03 -55.34 -15.63
C LEU A 613 -8.63 -55.37 -16.27
N PHE A 614 -7.87 -56.44 -16.03
CA PHE A 614 -6.60 -56.70 -16.71
C PHE A 614 -6.74 -56.72 -18.24
N ASN A 615 -7.73 -57.43 -18.77
CA ASN A 615 -7.97 -57.50 -20.22
C ASN A 615 -8.25 -56.11 -20.84
N TYR A 616 -8.96 -55.22 -20.14
CA TYR A 616 -9.21 -53.85 -20.62
C TYR A 616 -7.95 -52.96 -20.57
N VAL A 617 -7.16 -53.02 -19.50
CA VAL A 617 -5.91 -52.27 -19.38
C VAL A 617 -4.89 -52.70 -20.45
N VAL A 618 -4.80 -53.99 -20.74
CA VAL A 618 -3.94 -54.50 -21.82
C VAL A 618 -4.45 -54.05 -23.19
N THR A 619 -5.77 -54.01 -23.38
CA THR A 619 -6.40 -53.54 -24.62
C THR A 619 -6.08 -52.06 -24.87
N GLU A 620 -6.29 -51.19 -23.88
CA GLU A 620 -5.92 -49.78 -23.94
C GLU A 620 -4.47 -49.58 -24.40
N SER A 621 -3.57 -50.37 -23.81
CA SER A 621 -2.14 -50.35 -24.13
C SER A 621 -1.84 -50.70 -25.59
N ILE A 622 -2.63 -51.60 -26.20
CA ILE A 622 -2.51 -51.96 -27.62
C ILE A 622 -3.02 -50.81 -28.51
N PHE A 623 -4.16 -50.21 -28.16
CA PHE A 623 -4.71 -49.06 -28.90
C PHE A 623 -3.74 -47.87 -28.91
N ILE A 624 -3.11 -47.57 -27.78
CA ILE A 624 -2.10 -46.50 -27.66
C ILE A 624 -0.86 -46.84 -28.50
N ARG A 625 -0.26 -48.03 -28.34
CA ARG A 625 0.96 -48.41 -29.06
C ARG A 625 0.80 -48.47 -30.58
N ARG A 626 -0.41 -48.80 -31.04
CA ARG A 626 -0.74 -48.84 -32.48
C ARG A 626 -1.24 -47.49 -33.01
N GLY A 627 -1.26 -46.44 -32.17
CA GLY A 627 -1.64 -45.08 -32.57
C GLY A 627 -3.10 -44.94 -33.00
N VAL A 628 -3.97 -45.83 -32.53
CA VAL A 628 -5.41 -45.80 -32.87
C VAL A 628 -6.12 -44.69 -32.08
N VAL A 629 -5.63 -44.37 -30.88
CA VAL A 629 -6.13 -43.33 -29.98
C VAL A 629 -4.94 -42.47 -29.53
N ASN A 630 -5.09 -41.14 -29.53
CA ASN A 630 -4.09 -40.22 -28.96
C ASN A 630 -4.40 -40.04 -27.48
N SER A 631 -3.37 -40.04 -26.61
CA SER A 631 -3.52 -39.78 -25.18
C SER A 631 -4.01 -38.35 -24.95
N GLN A 632 -5.33 -38.15 -24.90
CA GLN A 632 -5.96 -36.90 -24.51
C GLN A 632 -6.40 -37.00 -23.05
N LEU A 633 -5.46 -36.79 -22.14
CA LEU A 633 -5.74 -36.11 -20.89
C LEU A 633 -5.14 -34.71 -21.07
N ASN A 634 -6.01 -33.71 -21.05
CA ASN A 634 -5.76 -32.27 -21.29
C ASN A 634 -5.90 -31.79 -22.74
N GLN A 635 -7.14 -31.66 -23.21
CA GLN A 635 -7.51 -30.61 -24.16
C GLN A 635 -8.61 -29.74 -23.56
N ASP A 636 -8.20 -28.90 -22.61
CA ASP A 636 -8.86 -27.63 -22.33
C ASP A 636 -7.85 -26.71 -21.65
N THR A 637 -6.84 -26.27 -22.41
CA THR A 637 -6.14 -24.98 -22.27
C THR A 637 -4.98 -24.88 -23.26
N ALA A 638 -4.82 -23.68 -23.81
CA ALA A 638 -3.68 -23.16 -24.58
C ALA A 638 -3.67 -23.33 -26.11
N GLN A 639 -3.47 -22.17 -26.75
CA GLN A 639 -3.27 -21.93 -28.17
C GLN A 639 -1.97 -22.58 -28.70
N PRO A 640 -1.84 -22.77 -30.03
CA PRO A 640 -0.70 -23.46 -30.61
C PRO A 640 0.50 -22.51 -30.73
N GLU A 641 1.42 -22.59 -29.77
CA GLU A 641 2.77 -22.06 -29.93
C GLU A 641 3.82 -23.16 -29.73
N GLN A 642 4.62 -23.32 -30.77
CA GLN A 642 5.91 -23.99 -30.89
C GLN A 642 6.49 -24.65 -29.62
N VAL A 643 6.40 -25.97 -29.54
CA VAL A 643 7.30 -26.79 -28.72
C VAL A 643 7.69 -28.03 -29.54
N GLY A 644 8.99 -28.34 -29.53
CA GLY A 644 9.56 -29.49 -30.20
C GLY A 644 9.24 -30.81 -29.50
N GLU A 645 9.22 -31.87 -30.30
CA GLU A 645 9.38 -33.29 -29.92
C GLU A 645 8.50 -33.79 -28.75
N ASP A 646 7.20 -33.97 -29.03
CA ASP A 646 6.29 -34.84 -28.26
C ASP A 646 6.69 -36.33 -28.42
N PHE A 647 7.84 -36.72 -27.87
CA PHE A 647 8.33 -38.11 -27.87
C PHE A 647 8.35 -38.76 -26.47
N ASP A 648 7.88 -38.08 -25.42
CA ASP A 648 8.04 -38.54 -24.02
C ASP A 648 6.75 -39.05 -23.30
N LEU A 649 5.54 -38.58 -23.64
CA LEU A 649 4.29 -38.98 -22.93
C LEU A 649 3.76 -40.37 -23.33
N ILE A 650 3.88 -40.72 -24.62
CA ILE A 650 3.48 -42.05 -25.14
C ILE A 650 4.40 -43.14 -24.55
N THR A 651 5.65 -42.79 -24.28
CA THR A 651 6.66 -43.65 -23.67
C THR A 651 6.31 -43.97 -22.22
N GLU A 652 5.88 -42.99 -21.43
CA GLU A 652 5.60 -43.15 -20.00
C GLU A 652 4.36 -44.03 -19.70
N GLN A 653 3.23 -43.82 -20.39
CA GLN A 653 2.04 -44.70 -20.27
C GLN A 653 2.30 -46.10 -20.85
N SER A 654 3.00 -46.20 -21.99
CA SER A 654 3.42 -47.49 -22.56
C SER A 654 4.34 -48.27 -21.62
N GLU A 655 5.16 -47.57 -20.84
CA GLU A 655 6.07 -48.11 -19.84
C GLU A 655 5.35 -48.52 -18.56
N ARG A 656 4.39 -47.71 -18.05
CA ARG A 656 3.46 -48.12 -16.97
C ARG A 656 2.73 -49.42 -17.31
N SER A 657 2.18 -49.54 -18.51
CA SER A 657 1.53 -50.78 -18.95
C SER A 657 2.48 -51.97 -19.07
N ARG A 658 3.77 -51.75 -19.42
CA ARG A 658 4.80 -52.83 -19.38
C ARG A 658 5.11 -53.25 -17.96
N VAL A 659 5.21 -52.31 -17.03
CA VAL A 659 5.44 -52.58 -15.61
C VAL A 659 4.27 -53.37 -15.05
N LEU A 660 3.03 -52.99 -15.37
CA LEU A 660 1.82 -53.71 -14.97
C LEU A 660 1.78 -55.13 -15.53
N LEU A 661 2.16 -55.35 -16.80
CA LEU A 661 2.26 -56.69 -17.38
C LEU A 661 3.30 -57.58 -16.66
N LYS A 662 4.43 -57.00 -16.25
CA LYS A 662 5.45 -57.72 -15.46
C LYS A 662 4.95 -58.03 -14.04
N LYS A 663 4.30 -57.05 -13.39
CA LYS A 663 3.69 -57.24 -12.07
C LYS A 663 2.52 -58.22 -12.12
N ALA A 664 1.77 -58.32 -13.21
CA ALA A 664 0.64 -59.25 -13.34
C ALA A 664 1.05 -60.73 -13.16
N HIS A 665 2.30 -61.08 -13.48
CA HIS A 665 2.85 -62.41 -13.23
C HIS A 665 3.03 -62.74 -11.74
N SER A 666 3.03 -61.74 -10.85
CA SER A 666 3.09 -61.97 -9.41
C SER A 666 1.74 -62.40 -8.80
N LEU A 667 0.65 -62.29 -9.55
CA LEU A 667 -0.68 -62.78 -9.17
C LEU A 667 -0.98 -64.12 -9.87
N PRO A 668 -1.18 -65.23 -9.14
CA PRO A 668 -1.44 -66.55 -9.73
C PRO A 668 -2.66 -66.57 -10.67
N ILE A 669 -3.65 -65.71 -10.39
CA ILE A 669 -4.90 -65.61 -11.16
C ILE A 669 -4.63 -65.01 -12.56
N LEU A 670 -3.71 -64.04 -12.67
CA LEU A 670 -3.41 -63.33 -13.91
C LEU A 670 -2.28 -63.98 -14.72
N GLU A 671 -1.49 -64.89 -14.15
CA GLU A 671 -0.35 -65.54 -14.83
C GLU A 671 -0.75 -66.15 -16.18
N LYS A 672 -1.88 -66.87 -16.22
CA LYS A 672 -2.38 -67.49 -17.44
C LYS A 672 -2.86 -66.46 -18.46
N ALA A 673 -3.57 -65.42 -18.02
CA ALA A 673 -4.07 -64.35 -18.89
C ALA A 673 -2.91 -63.50 -19.44
N ALA A 674 -1.92 -63.17 -18.62
CA ALA A 674 -0.72 -62.43 -18.99
C ALA A 674 0.10 -63.20 -20.04
N SER A 675 0.35 -64.50 -19.84
CA SER A 675 1.04 -65.34 -20.82
C SER A 675 0.31 -65.39 -22.18
N HIS A 676 -1.03 -65.40 -22.16
CA HIS A 676 -1.81 -65.35 -23.39
C HIS A 676 -1.71 -64.01 -24.13
N TRP A 677 -1.74 -62.89 -23.42
CA TRP A 677 -1.57 -61.57 -24.03
C TRP A 677 -0.13 -61.34 -24.53
N GLU A 678 0.89 -61.87 -23.86
CA GLU A 678 2.28 -61.84 -24.38
C GLU A 678 2.40 -62.52 -25.74
N LYS A 679 1.77 -63.70 -25.89
CA LYS A 679 1.70 -64.38 -27.20
C LYS A 679 0.94 -63.56 -28.23
N ALA A 680 -0.14 -62.87 -27.84
CA ALA A 680 -0.85 -61.95 -28.73
C ALA A 680 0.03 -60.76 -29.16
N PHE A 681 0.86 -60.20 -28.26
CA PHE A 681 1.83 -59.15 -28.61
C PHE A 681 2.87 -59.62 -29.62
N LEU A 682 3.37 -60.85 -29.50
CA LEU A 682 4.28 -61.44 -30.50
C LEU A 682 3.60 -61.58 -31.87
N LEU A 683 2.31 -61.96 -31.89
CA LEU A 683 1.53 -62.00 -33.13
C LEU A 683 1.35 -60.61 -33.72
N PHE A 684 1.11 -59.57 -32.91
CA PHE A 684 1.08 -58.18 -33.39
C PHE A 684 2.40 -57.75 -34.02
N ALA A 685 3.56 -58.19 -33.48
CA ALA A 685 4.85 -57.92 -34.12
C ALA A 685 4.99 -58.61 -35.49
N SER A 686 4.44 -59.83 -35.66
CA SER A 686 4.38 -60.51 -36.96
C SER A 686 3.45 -59.81 -37.98
N VAL A 687 2.49 -59.00 -37.52
CA VAL A 687 1.65 -58.19 -38.41
C VAL A 687 2.48 -57.13 -39.14
N ASP A 688 3.50 -56.56 -38.49
CA ASP A 688 4.36 -55.52 -39.08
C ASP A 688 5.31 -56.04 -40.16
N ASN A 689 5.56 -57.35 -40.22
CA ASN A 689 6.44 -57.96 -41.21
C ASN A 689 5.62 -58.59 -42.36
N PRO A 690 5.70 -58.09 -43.61
CA PRO A 690 4.88 -58.56 -44.74
C PRO A 690 5.25 -59.97 -45.24
N ASP A 691 6.42 -60.50 -44.86
CA ASP A 691 6.96 -61.77 -45.34
C ASP A 691 6.75 -62.96 -44.37
N THR A 692 6.06 -62.73 -43.25
CA THR A 692 5.77 -63.78 -42.26
C THR A 692 4.31 -64.22 -42.31
N SER A 693 4.06 -65.53 -42.25
CA SER A 693 2.72 -66.10 -42.07
C SER A 693 2.25 -65.94 -40.63
N ILE A 694 1.00 -65.51 -40.43
CA ILE A 694 0.39 -65.42 -39.11
C ILE A 694 -0.22 -66.77 -38.74
N ASN A 695 0.30 -67.41 -37.68
CA ASN A 695 -0.22 -68.68 -37.17
C ASN A 695 -0.94 -68.48 -35.83
N LEU A 696 -2.20 -68.93 -35.75
CA LEU A 696 -3.06 -68.82 -34.56
C LEU A 696 -3.02 -70.09 -33.67
N SER A 697 -2.17 -71.07 -33.96
CA SER A 697 -2.04 -72.30 -33.16
C SER A 697 -1.62 -72.01 -31.72
N ASP A 698 -0.83 -70.96 -31.52
CA ASP A 698 -0.17 -70.68 -30.26
C ASP A 698 -1.07 -69.90 -29.27
N LEU A 699 -2.20 -69.38 -29.77
CA LEU A 699 -3.19 -68.62 -29.01
C LEU A 699 -4.39 -69.51 -28.66
N GLN A 700 -4.59 -69.79 -27.37
CA GLN A 700 -5.73 -70.58 -26.90
C GLN A 700 -7.07 -69.91 -27.28
N LYS A 701 -8.16 -70.68 -27.35
CA LYS A 701 -9.51 -70.12 -27.53
C LYS A 701 -9.85 -69.28 -26.29
N GLY A 702 -10.21 -68.02 -26.49
CA GLY A 702 -10.52 -67.07 -25.41
C GLY A 702 -10.59 -65.62 -25.90
N LEU A 703 -10.82 -64.67 -24.98
CA LEU A 703 -11.04 -63.25 -25.28
C LEU A 703 -9.87 -62.59 -26.03
N ALA A 704 -8.62 -62.86 -25.62
CA ALA A 704 -7.44 -62.31 -26.30
C ALA A 704 -7.35 -62.73 -27.77
N ARG A 705 -7.74 -63.97 -28.09
CA ARG A 705 -7.79 -64.48 -29.47
C ARG A 705 -8.89 -63.82 -30.28
N GLN A 706 -10.08 -63.72 -29.71
CA GLN A 706 -11.22 -63.07 -30.36
C GLN A 706 -10.91 -61.59 -30.64
N PHE A 707 -10.35 -60.90 -29.65
CA PHE A 707 -9.89 -59.52 -29.78
C PHE A 707 -8.83 -59.36 -30.87
N PHE A 708 -7.74 -60.16 -30.84
CA PHE A 708 -6.68 -60.09 -31.85
C PHE A 708 -7.23 -60.27 -33.27
N CYS A 709 -8.09 -61.28 -33.49
CA CYS A 709 -8.66 -61.56 -34.80
C CYS A 709 -9.42 -60.36 -35.38
N LEU A 710 -10.23 -59.70 -34.54
CA LEU A 710 -11.05 -58.57 -34.96
C LEU A 710 -10.23 -57.27 -35.05
N PHE A 711 -9.42 -56.98 -34.04
CA PHE A 711 -8.58 -55.78 -34.01
C PHE A 711 -7.63 -55.74 -35.20
N ALA A 712 -6.94 -56.84 -35.49
CA ALA A 712 -5.98 -56.89 -36.57
C ALA A 712 -6.62 -56.69 -37.95
N ILE A 713 -7.87 -57.15 -38.16
CA ILE A 713 -8.58 -56.91 -39.42
C ILE A 713 -9.14 -55.49 -39.49
N ALA A 714 -9.63 -54.95 -38.37
CA ALA A 714 -10.29 -53.65 -38.32
C ALA A 714 -9.32 -52.47 -38.33
N PHE A 715 -8.13 -52.60 -37.73
CA PHE A 715 -7.20 -51.47 -37.52
C PHE A 715 -5.83 -51.65 -38.21
N GLU A 716 -5.36 -52.88 -38.48
CA GLU A 716 -4.02 -53.10 -39.00
C GLU A 716 -3.99 -53.26 -40.53
N ARG A 717 -3.93 -52.14 -41.26
CA ARG A 717 -3.87 -52.14 -42.74
C ARG A 717 -2.70 -52.96 -43.31
N LYS A 718 -1.56 -52.99 -42.60
CA LYS A 718 -0.36 -53.76 -43.00
C LYS A 718 -0.62 -55.26 -43.07
N ILE A 719 -1.65 -55.75 -42.39
CA ILE A 719 -1.97 -57.18 -42.44
C ILE A 719 -2.36 -57.62 -43.85
N PHE A 720 -2.87 -56.70 -44.67
CA PHE A 720 -3.24 -56.95 -46.06
C PHE A 720 -2.07 -56.76 -47.02
N SER A 721 -1.02 -56.01 -46.70
CA SER A 721 0.13 -55.76 -47.60
C SER A 721 1.15 -56.93 -47.66
N ARG A 722 0.66 -58.18 -47.72
CA ARG A 722 1.49 -59.40 -47.74
C ARG A 722 2.18 -59.57 -49.09
N SER A 723 3.37 -60.15 -49.09
CA SER A 723 4.14 -60.36 -50.33
C SER A 723 3.71 -61.58 -51.16
N LYS A 724 3.03 -62.55 -50.52
CA LYS A 724 2.61 -63.82 -51.15
C LYS A 724 1.18 -64.20 -50.78
N VAL A 725 0.50 -64.93 -51.67
CA VAL A 725 -0.85 -65.46 -51.42
C VAL A 725 -0.84 -66.41 -50.22
N SER A 726 0.21 -67.21 -50.03
CA SER A 726 0.34 -68.11 -48.87
C SER A 726 0.48 -67.40 -47.52
N PHE A 727 0.81 -66.11 -47.53
CA PHE A 727 0.95 -65.30 -46.31
C PHE A 727 -0.29 -64.47 -46.01
N LEU A 728 -1.32 -64.52 -46.87
CA LEU A 728 -2.61 -63.90 -46.58
C LEU A 728 -3.25 -64.56 -45.35
N PRO A 729 -3.81 -63.78 -44.42
CA PRO A 729 -4.31 -64.27 -43.15
C PRO A 729 -5.72 -64.90 -43.27
N THR A 730 -5.91 -65.86 -44.17
CA THR A 730 -7.23 -66.45 -44.48
C THR A 730 -7.89 -67.08 -43.25
N HIS A 731 -7.11 -67.76 -42.40
CA HIS A 731 -7.63 -68.33 -41.14
C HIS A 731 -8.09 -67.27 -40.14
N LEU A 732 -7.40 -66.13 -40.08
CA LEU A 732 -7.79 -65.00 -39.24
C LEU A 732 -9.13 -64.40 -39.71
N PHE A 733 -9.28 -64.23 -41.02
CA PHE A 733 -10.51 -63.75 -41.64
C PHE A 733 -11.70 -64.66 -41.40
N LEU A 734 -11.52 -65.97 -41.55
CA LEU A 734 -12.57 -66.95 -41.28
C LEU A 734 -13.03 -66.85 -39.81
N GLN A 735 -12.08 -66.71 -38.87
CA GLN A 735 -12.42 -66.56 -37.46
C GLN A 735 -13.13 -65.25 -37.15
N ALA A 736 -12.67 -64.12 -37.70
CA ALA A 736 -13.35 -62.85 -37.52
C ALA A 736 -14.75 -62.82 -38.17
N THR A 737 -14.91 -63.46 -39.33
CA THR A 737 -16.21 -63.59 -40.00
C THR A 737 -17.18 -64.42 -39.15
N GLN A 738 -16.70 -65.50 -38.55
CA GLN A 738 -17.49 -66.32 -37.64
C GLN A 738 -17.93 -65.50 -36.40
N LEU A 739 -17.03 -64.75 -35.78
CA LEU A 739 -17.37 -63.87 -34.65
C LEU A 739 -18.41 -62.81 -35.00
N LEU A 740 -18.35 -62.25 -36.22
CA LEU A 740 -19.32 -61.29 -36.71
C LEU A 740 -20.67 -61.92 -37.08
N GLN A 741 -20.69 -63.20 -37.48
CA GLN A 741 -21.95 -63.94 -37.64
C GLN A 741 -22.61 -64.18 -36.28
N ASP A 742 -21.81 -64.57 -35.28
CA ASP A 742 -22.27 -64.80 -33.91
C ASP A 742 -22.78 -63.51 -33.24
N LEU A 743 -22.31 -62.33 -33.67
CA LEU A 743 -22.79 -61.00 -33.24
C LEU A 743 -24.29 -60.76 -33.49
N THR A 744 -24.91 -61.54 -34.39
CA THR A 744 -26.37 -61.48 -34.61
C THR A 744 -27.18 -62.28 -33.59
N SER A 745 -26.52 -63.16 -32.84
CA SER A 745 -27.13 -64.10 -31.89
C SER A 745 -26.92 -63.72 -30.42
N GLU A 746 -25.81 -63.07 -30.08
CA GLU A 746 -25.51 -62.60 -28.73
C GLU A 746 -25.87 -61.11 -28.54
N LYS A 747 -26.45 -60.77 -27.38
CA LYS A 747 -26.84 -59.38 -27.06
C LYS A 747 -25.66 -58.49 -26.67
N HIS A 748 -24.67 -59.01 -25.92
CA HIS A 748 -23.53 -58.22 -25.43
C HIS A 748 -22.24 -59.06 -25.37
N PRO A 749 -21.63 -59.40 -26.53
CA PRO A 749 -20.39 -60.17 -26.55
C PRO A 749 -19.24 -59.41 -25.85
N PRO A 750 -18.52 -60.03 -24.89
CA PRO A 750 -17.48 -59.35 -24.12
C PRO A 750 -16.32 -58.81 -24.97
N TRP A 751 -16.01 -59.46 -26.09
CA TRP A 751 -14.96 -59.00 -27.01
C TRP A 751 -15.33 -57.69 -27.72
N LEU A 752 -16.63 -57.43 -27.97
CA LEU A 752 -17.07 -56.19 -28.64
C LEU A 752 -16.93 -55.00 -27.70
N TYR A 753 -17.37 -55.19 -26.46
CA TYR A 753 -17.28 -54.20 -25.40
C TYR A 753 -15.82 -53.81 -25.16
N MET A 754 -14.94 -54.81 -25.09
CA MET A 754 -13.50 -54.59 -24.97
C MET A 754 -12.91 -53.85 -26.18
N LEU A 755 -13.26 -54.24 -27.41
CA LEU A 755 -12.78 -53.57 -28.62
C LEU A 755 -13.26 -52.11 -28.75
N CYS A 756 -14.43 -51.81 -28.18
CA CYS A 756 -15.03 -50.49 -28.21
C CYS A 756 -14.73 -49.65 -26.96
N GLY A 757 -13.96 -50.16 -25.99
CA GLY A 757 -13.68 -49.46 -24.74
C GLY A 757 -14.92 -49.21 -23.89
N LEU A 758 -15.87 -50.16 -23.86
CA LEU A 758 -17.07 -50.12 -23.03
C LEU A 758 -16.88 -51.07 -21.85
N PHE A 759 -16.70 -50.54 -20.65
CA PHE A 759 -16.45 -51.34 -19.47
C PHE A 759 -17.73 -51.48 -18.64
N GLU A 760 -18.02 -52.68 -18.16
CA GLU A 760 -19.16 -52.96 -17.29
C GLU A 760 -18.64 -53.24 -15.87
N PRO A 761 -18.69 -52.26 -14.95
CA PRO A 761 -18.26 -52.46 -13.59
C PRO A 761 -19.24 -53.39 -12.85
N PRO A 762 -18.78 -54.16 -11.86
CA PRO A 762 -19.66 -55.05 -11.09
C PRO A 762 -20.77 -54.25 -10.40
N GLY A 763 -22.03 -54.51 -10.80
CA GLY A 763 -23.22 -53.90 -10.21
C GLY A 763 -23.49 -52.44 -10.60
N ARG A 764 -22.82 -51.90 -11.63
CA ARG A 764 -23.04 -50.54 -12.15
C ARG A 764 -23.34 -50.57 -13.66
N ASP A 765 -23.84 -49.45 -14.18
CA ASP A 765 -24.09 -49.28 -15.61
C ASP A 765 -22.77 -49.28 -16.42
N THR A 766 -22.88 -49.63 -17.70
CA THR A 766 -21.74 -49.64 -18.63
C THR A 766 -21.15 -48.24 -18.79
N ILE A 767 -19.86 -48.10 -18.51
CA ILE A 767 -19.11 -46.85 -18.71
C ILE A 767 -18.35 -46.90 -20.03
N MET A 768 -18.32 -45.77 -20.74
CA MET A 768 -17.46 -45.59 -21.90
C MET A 768 -16.11 -45.08 -21.45
N LEU A 769 -15.04 -45.85 -21.66
CA LEU A 769 -13.70 -45.51 -21.18
C LEU A 769 -13.13 -44.27 -21.89
N PRO A 770 -12.21 -43.52 -21.26
CA PRO A 770 -11.62 -42.31 -21.84
C PRO A 770 -11.00 -42.55 -23.22
N TRP A 771 -10.31 -43.68 -23.42
CA TRP A 771 -9.69 -44.05 -24.69
C TRP A 771 -10.67 -44.65 -25.71
N SER A 772 -11.97 -44.79 -25.39
CA SER A 772 -12.93 -45.46 -26.27
C SER A 772 -12.93 -44.83 -27.67
N PRO A 773 -12.72 -45.62 -28.74
CA PRO A 773 -12.73 -45.10 -30.10
C PRO A 773 -14.12 -44.62 -30.55
N LEU A 774 -15.19 -44.98 -29.83
CA LEU A 774 -16.56 -44.55 -30.12
C LEU A 774 -16.82 -43.08 -29.75
N ARG A 775 -16.00 -42.47 -28.88
CA ARG A 775 -16.17 -41.07 -28.46
C ARG A 775 -16.10 -40.07 -29.62
N LYS A 776 -15.39 -40.39 -30.70
CA LYS A 776 -15.32 -39.55 -31.91
C LYS A 776 -16.55 -39.64 -32.82
N GLU A 777 -17.33 -40.72 -32.68
CA GLU A 777 -18.47 -41.04 -33.55
C GLU A 777 -19.82 -40.72 -32.89
N ILE A 778 -19.82 -40.50 -31.56
CA ILE A 778 -20.99 -40.13 -30.77
C ILE A 778 -20.94 -38.61 -30.51
N PRO A 779 -21.96 -37.82 -30.92
CA PRO A 779 -22.00 -36.37 -30.68
C PRO A 779 -21.96 -36.01 -29.19
N GLU A 780 -21.30 -34.90 -28.85
CA GLU A 780 -21.28 -34.33 -27.49
C GLU A 780 -22.72 -34.09 -26.99
N GLY A 781 -23.04 -34.62 -25.80
CA GLY A 781 -24.38 -34.53 -25.19
C GLY A 781 -25.22 -35.81 -25.22
N ALA A 782 -24.64 -36.96 -25.59
CA ALA A 782 -25.31 -38.26 -25.60
C ALA A 782 -25.11 -39.10 -24.32
N ASP A 783 -24.87 -38.47 -23.16
CA ASP A 783 -24.64 -39.15 -21.87
C ASP A 783 -25.88 -39.92 -21.33
N ASN A 784 -27.02 -39.83 -22.04
CA ASN A 784 -28.27 -40.53 -21.72
C ASN A 784 -28.60 -41.69 -22.66
N LEU A 785 -27.64 -42.17 -23.46
CA LEU A 785 -27.85 -43.38 -24.28
C LEU A 785 -27.98 -44.61 -23.37
N SER A 786 -29.06 -45.36 -23.51
CA SER A 786 -29.20 -46.65 -22.83
C SER A 786 -28.11 -47.63 -23.27
N THR A 787 -27.77 -48.61 -22.43
CA THR A 787 -26.80 -49.67 -22.73
C THR A 787 -27.05 -50.34 -24.09
N GLU A 788 -28.31 -50.50 -24.47
CA GLU A 788 -28.70 -51.03 -25.78
C GLU A 788 -28.38 -50.05 -26.92
N GLY A 789 -28.57 -48.74 -26.73
CA GLY A 789 -28.20 -47.72 -27.70
C GLY A 789 -26.69 -47.69 -27.97
N ILE A 790 -25.88 -47.78 -26.90
CA ILE A 790 -24.42 -47.85 -27.00
C ILE A 790 -24.00 -49.13 -27.75
N PHE A 791 -24.63 -50.27 -27.44
CA PHE A 791 -24.36 -51.53 -28.13
C PHE A 791 -24.65 -51.46 -29.64
N GLN A 792 -25.77 -50.85 -30.03
CA GLN A 792 -26.11 -50.68 -31.46
C GLN A 792 -25.09 -49.79 -32.20
N CYS A 793 -24.57 -48.76 -31.53
CA CYS A 793 -23.50 -47.91 -32.06
C CYS A 793 -22.19 -48.71 -32.23
N ALA A 794 -21.76 -49.43 -31.19
CA ALA A 794 -20.58 -50.30 -31.22
C ALA A 794 -20.65 -51.34 -32.36
N ARG A 795 -21.83 -51.98 -32.51
CA ARG A 795 -22.10 -52.94 -33.56
C ARG A 795 -21.99 -52.32 -34.96
N ARG A 796 -22.61 -51.17 -35.19
CA ARG A 796 -22.54 -50.49 -36.50
C ARG A 796 -21.10 -50.08 -36.82
N TRP A 797 -20.38 -49.59 -35.82
CA TRP A 797 -19.01 -49.13 -35.95
C TRP A 797 -18.06 -50.26 -36.35
N ILE A 798 -18.12 -51.42 -35.69
CA ILE A 798 -17.22 -52.53 -36.04
C ILE A 798 -17.56 -53.14 -37.41
N LEU A 799 -18.85 -53.18 -37.78
CA LEU A 799 -19.27 -53.69 -39.09
C LEU A 799 -18.75 -52.81 -40.24
N ASP A 800 -18.74 -51.49 -40.06
CA ASP A 800 -18.15 -50.56 -41.03
C ASP A 800 -16.65 -50.82 -41.21
N LYS A 801 -15.88 -50.91 -40.11
CA LYS A 801 -14.43 -51.20 -40.16
C LYS A 801 -14.13 -52.56 -40.80
N PHE A 802 -14.90 -53.59 -40.45
CA PHE A 802 -14.73 -54.90 -41.06
C PHE A 802 -15.05 -54.90 -42.55
N SER A 803 -16.08 -54.16 -42.97
CA SER A 803 -16.42 -54.03 -44.40
C SER A 803 -15.28 -53.38 -45.20
N SER A 804 -14.60 -52.39 -44.61
CA SER A 804 -13.40 -51.79 -45.19
C SER A 804 -12.24 -52.79 -45.25
N GLY A 805 -11.99 -53.54 -44.17
CA GLY A 805 -10.96 -54.58 -44.14
C GLY A 805 -11.20 -55.69 -45.17
N LEU A 806 -12.45 -56.11 -45.37
CA LEU A 806 -12.84 -57.11 -46.36
C LEU A 806 -12.54 -56.65 -47.79
N ARG A 807 -12.82 -55.38 -48.12
CA ARG A 807 -12.48 -54.80 -49.42
C ARG A 807 -10.97 -54.81 -49.67
N MET A 808 -10.18 -54.39 -48.67
CA MET A 808 -8.72 -54.40 -48.77
C MET A 808 -8.16 -55.82 -48.94
N PHE A 809 -8.73 -56.80 -48.26
CA PHE A 809 -8.34 -58.20 -48.41
C PHE A 809 -8.66 -58.74 -49.80
N ASP A 810 -9.87 -58.50 -50.32
CA ASP A 810 -10.25 -58.93 -51.68
C ASP A 810 -9.34 -58.28 -52.74
N GLU A 811 -9.12 -56.97 -52.66
CA GLU A 811 -8.21 -56.24 -53.56
C GLU A 811 -6.78 -56.79 -53.50
N THR A 812 -6.25 -57.04 -52.29
CA THR A 812 -4.88 -57.55 -52.16
C THR A 812 -4.77 -58.99 -52.61
N ALA A 813 -5.75 -59.84 -52.29
CA ALA A 813 -5.81 -61.21 -52.79
C ALA A 813 -5.81 -61.21 -54.32
N GLN A 814 -6.68 -60.44 -54.97
CA GLN A 814 -6.73 -60.34 -56.43
C GLN A 814 -5.40 -59.87 -57.03
N ASN A 815 -4.71 -58.90 -56.41
CA ASN A 815 -3.43 -58.40 -56.87
C ASN A 815 -2.31 -59.44 -56.73
N LEU A 816 -2.21 -60.13 -55.60
CA LEU A 816 -1.20 -61.17 -55.38
C LEU A 816 -1.44 -62.41 -56.25
N TRP A 817 -2.70 -62.80 -56.44
CA TRP A 817 -3.06 -63.87 -57.35
C TRP A 817 -2.62 -63.57 -58.80
N LYS A 818 -2.72 -62.31 -59.27
CA LYS A 818 -2.20 -61.90 -60.58
C LYS A 818 -0.67 -61.99 -60.70
N ILE A 819 0.05 -61.78 -59.59
CA ILE A 819 1.51 -61.76 -59.56
C ILE A 819 2.07 -63.19 -59.44
N GLU A 820 1.50 -64.03 -58.57
CA GLU A 820 2.04 -65.36 -58.26
C GLU A 820 1.53 -66.47 -59.19
N PHE A 821 0.35 -66.33 -59.78
CA PHE A 821 -0.20 -67.31 -60.71
C PHE A 821 -0.09 -66.81 -62.16
N ASN A 822 0.56 -67.60 -63.02
CA ASN A 822 0.59 -67.36 -64.46
C ASN A 822 -0.86 -67.28 -65.00
N SER A 823 -1.18 -66.20 -65.72
CA SER A 823 -2.51 -65.92 -66.30
C SER A 823 -3.08 -67.07 -67.13
N SER A 824 -2.22 -67.96 -67.64
CA SER A 824 -2.59 -69.16 -68.38
C SER A 824 -3.29 -70.22 -67.52
N CYS A 825 -2.96 -70.32 -66.23
CA CYS A 825 -3.54 -71.30 -65.30
C CYS A 825 -4.88 -70.83 -64.72
N ILE A 826 -5.04 -69.52 -64.51
CA ILE A 826 -6.29 -68.89 -64.03
C ILE A 826 -7.42 -69.10 -65.03
N PHE A 827 -7.11 -69.02 -66.33
CA PHE A 827 -8.08 -69.28 -67.41
C PHE A 827 -8.62 -70.72 -67.37
N PHE A 828 -7.81 -71.68 -66.91
CA PHE A 828 -8.17 -73.09 -66.83
C PHE A 828 -9.01 -73.42 -65.58
N LEU A 829 -8.77 -72.74 -64.45
CA LEU A 829 -9.48 -72.97 -63.19
C LEU A 829 -10.84 -72.25 -63.13
N ILE A 830 -10.97 -71.08 -63.74
CA ILE A 830 -12.20 -70.25 -63.68
C ILE A 830 -13.22 -70.63 -64.75
N ARG A 831 -12.80 -71.25 -65.85
CA ARG A 831 -13.70 -71.71 -66.93
C ARG A 831 -13.53 -73.20 -67.19
N GLY A 832 -14.29 -73.99 -66.44
CA GLY A 832 -14.68 -75.31 -66.90
C GLY A 832 -15.31 -75.21 -68.29
N GLU A 833 -14.80 -76.04 -69.19
CA GLU A 833 -15.35 -76.42 -70.51
C GLU A 833 -16.23 -75.36 -71.20
N GLN A 834 -15.64 -74.59 -72.12
CA GLN A 834 -16.11 -74.45 -73.51
C GLN A 834 -15.37 -73.33 -74.25
N TYR A 835 -15.15 -73.58 -75.55
CA TYR A 835 -14.67 -72.67 -76.61
C TYR A 835 -13.15 -72.53 -76.87
N TYR A 836 -12.63 -73.45 -77.68
CA TYR A 836 -11.79 -73.13 -78.86
C TYR A 836 -12.75 -72.76 -80.02
N PRO A 837 -12.45 -71.86 -80.99
CA PRO A 837 -11.27 -71.99 -81.86
C PRO A 837 -10.74 -70.73 -82.64
N ASN A 838 -9.62 -70.98 -83.35
CA ASN A 838 -9.16 -70.45 -84.66
C ASN A 838 -8.58 -69.03 -84.81
N ASN A 839 -7.28 -68.88 -84.48
CA ASN A 839 -6.19 -68.58 -85.45
C ASN A 839 -4.83 -68.65 -84.72
N ALA A 840 -3.94 -69.53 -85.16
CA ALA A 840 -2.63 -69.83 -84.55
C ALA A 840 -1.53 -68.86 -85.08
N PRO A 841 -0.28 -68.81 -84.53
CA PRO A 841 0.63 -69.96 -84.49
C PRO A 841 1.33 -70.22 -83.15
N ARG A 842 1.65 -71.51 -82.96
CA ARG A 842 2.50 -72.06 -81.92
C ARG A 842 3.97 -71.68 -82.15
N TYR A 843 4.66 -71.27 -81.09
CA TYR A 843 6.07 -71.55 -80.85
C TYR A 843 6.24 -71.96 -79.39
#